data_AF-A0A4P6BN35-F1
#
_entry.id   AF-A0A4P6BN35-F1
#
_cell.length_a   1.000
_cell.length_b   1.000
_cell.length_c   1.000
_cell.angle_alpha   90.00
_cell.angle_beta   90.00
_cell.angle_gamma   90.00
#
_symmetry.space_group_name_H-M   'P 1'
#
loop_
_entity.id
_entity.type
_entity.pdbx_description
1 polymer ?
#
loop_
_entity_poly.entity_id
_entity_poly.type
_entity_poly.pdbx_seq_one_letter_code
_entity_poly.pdbx_strand_id
1 'polypeptide(L)'
;MDKLVEHIQEQFIKEARNSPLLLIDLANMETYMAESYKARSFIELLQNADDAKARRFIVMEAQDILIIGNDGRYFTEEDVWAICRSGASGKRRGGDTIGYRGIGFKSVVNLARRVHVLSGELKMTFCRELSQRALGLNINVPLIRIPHHYNPYNKSSQLEGNLEELWEEGYITLFIFEGINTQALNIELENFDPTSLLFLKNIKQVEFKTELSKLISIKRKRDNDIEIAELSTDEGKQRWVIVRNSHPVEAVAFQLGPENTLIKATPETSVAHAFTPTKEPVGIACKVNGDFSTDPSRTKIDCDEFTRKACQNCTDILVNLLKNVLSKKLQHDFWRTLFEVIEIHFDPLERYLKRSEFRNLFLTTLIEKLKATSWIPTSDGLYCKPTQIKTKPDWLNLDDYEGLVSASPFYPVNKVWETGLPGITGFITNCGATELDMSEVLTLCVSYTLSSEGAAQVIAECIKRYRFGIPSEIKNLLSHAKLFECDDGQLHSVNELQKNKKEIAEKWINMVQNLIPSTGDLIWFLNQIGLSKYSTITFKNKAQDNIIPTAEICHSPNSIQLSSDQTPLKKSWTQYLEQISNKGPIPETESVITKWRSAELNLAALFNSIDGIEAIDVSKSNIGYDLEVRNPDGTVEYIEVKCVEEIGLPFSLTNNEYSMASKYGENYILALVKPYEKSFAVCFIKDPVNQLNFERRCMRWEWVCDKYPISIKQFPYGE
;
A
#
# COMPACT_ATOMS: atom_id res chain seq x y z
N MET A 1 -30.71 -33.04 -35.14
CA MET A 1 -30.46 -31.60 -34.88
C MET A 1 -30.96 -30.67 -35.99
N ASP A 2 -31.00 -31.08 -37.27
CA ASP A 2 -31.48 -30.22 -38.37
C ASP A 2 -32.90 -29.67 -38.18
N LYS A 3 -33.82 -30.49 -37.67
CA LYS A 3 -35.19 -30.04 -37.31
C LYS A 3 -35.21 -28.97 -36.23
N LEU A 4 -34.22 -28.95 -35.34
CA LEU A 4 -34.12 -27.92 -34.29
C LEU A 4 -33.73 -26.57 -34.91
N VAL A 5 -32.74 -26.56 -35.81
CA VAL A 5 -32.31 -25.35 -36.51
C VAL A 5 -33.47 -24.76 -37.32
N GLU A 6 -34.21 -25.60 -38.06
CA GLU A 6 -35.42 -25.19 -38.79
C GLU A 6 -36.48 -24.61 -37.85
N HIS A 7 -36.78 -25.31 -36.76
CA HIS A 7 -37.77 -24.86 -35.79
C HIS A 7 -37.42 -23.48 -35.20
N ILE A 8 -36.18 -23.29 -34.78
CA ILE A 8 -35.69 -22.02 -34.21
C ILE A 8 -35.72 -20.92 -35.28
N GLN A 9 -35.26 -21.23 -36.50
CA GLN A 9 -35.27 -20.30 -37.62
C GLN A 9 -36.68 -19.80 -37.93
N GLU A 10 -37.68 -20.69 -38.02
CA GLU A 10 -39.07 -20.34 -38.28
C GLU A 10 -39.63 -19.39 -37.21
N GLN A 11 -39.34 -19.63 -35.94
CA GLN A 11 -39.79 -18.78 -34.84
C GLN A 11 -39.18 -17.37 -34.95
N PHE A 12 -37.88 -17.25 -35.17
CA PHE A 12 -37.24 -15.93 -35.29
C PHE A 12 -37.59 -15.20 -36.57
N ILE A 13 -37.82 -15.90 -37.69
CA ILE A 13 -38.35 -15.28 -38.93
C ILE A 13 -39.76 -14.74 -38.69
N LYS A 14 -40.61 -15.49 -38.00
CA LYS A 14 -41.97 -15.05 -37.65
C LYS A 14 -41.93 -13.80 -36.76
N GLU A 15 -41.10 -13.81 -35.72
CA GLU A 15 -40.88 -12.64 -34.84
C GLU A 15 -40.40 -11.42 -35.63
N ALA A 16 -39.37 -11.59 -36.46
CA ALA A 16 -38.79 -10.55 -37.29
C ALA A 16 -39.79 -9.93 -38.28
N ARG A 17 -40.64 -10.75 -38.91
CA ARG A 17 -41.71 -10.25 -39.81
C ARG A 17 -42.79 -9.47 -39.06
N ASN A 18 -43.10 -9.88 -37.84
CA ASN A 18 -44.07 -9.18 -36.99
C ASN A 18 -43.52 -7.86 -36.43
N SER A 19 -42.20 -7.70 -36.33
CA SER A 19 -41.58 -6.48 -35.80
C SER A 19 -40.26 -6.14 -36.51
N PRO A 20 -40.30 -5.68 -37.79
CA PRO A 20 -39.08 -5.41 -38.56
C PRO A 20 -38.22 -4.27 -37.98
N LEU A 21 -38.86 -3.24 -37.39
CA LEU A 21 -38.15 -2.13 -36.74
C LEU A 21 -37.31 -2.60 -35.56
N LEU A 22 -37.87 -3.48 -34.72
CA LEU A 22 -37.13 -4.07 -33.59
C LEU A 22 -35.91 -4.86 -34.07
N LEU A 23 -36.02 -5.57 -35.21
CA LEU A 23 -34.89 -6.31 -35.77
C LEU A 23 -33.76 -5.36 -36.23
N ILE A 24 -34.11 -4.23 -36.83
CA ILE A 24 -33.15 -3.19 -37.22
C ILE A 24 -32.47 -2.61 -35.98
N ASP A 25 -33.22 -2.31 -34.92
CA ASP A 25 -32.67 -1.80 -33.66
C ASP A 25 -31.71 -2.81 -33.01
N LEU A 26 -32.06 -4.10 -33.04
CA LEU A 26 -31.19 -5.18 -32.58
C LEU A 26 -29.92 -5.30 -33.42
N ALA A 27 -30.00 -5.11 -34.74
CA ALA A 27 -28.83 -5.10 -35.62
C ALA A 27 -27.88 -3.94 -35.26
N ASN A 28 -28.44 -2.74 -35.07
CA ASN A 28 -27.66 -1.56 -34.70
C ASN A 28 -27.01 -1.71 -33.32
N MET A 29 -27.73 -2.26 -32.34
CA MET A 29 -27.17 -2.58 -31.03
C MET A 29 -26.05 -3.62 -31.11
N GLU A 30 -26.22 -4.69 -31.91
CA GLU A 30 -25.19 -5.70 -32.09
C GLU A 30 -23.90 -5.09 -32.64
N THR A 31 -23.98 -4.23 -33.65
CA THR A 31 -22.83 -3.52 -34.22
C THR A 31 -22.18 -2.60 -33.18
N TYR A 32 -22.96 -1.77 -32.48
CA TYR A 32 -22.43 -0.86 -31.46
C TYR A 32 -21.74 -1.61 -30.31
N MET A 33 -22.34 -2.72 -29.88
CA MET A 33 -21.73 -3.61 -28.90
C MET A 33 -20.43 -4.18 -29.46
N ALA A 34 -20.42 -4.76 -30.66
CA ALA A 34 -19.20 -5.31 -31.22
C ALA A 34 -18.08 -4.24 -31.29
N GLU A 35 -18.36 -3.04 -31.80
CA GLU A 35 -17.41 -1.92 -31.89
C GLU A 35 -16.85 -1.45 -30.55
N SER A 36 -17.67 -1.49 -29.49
CA SER A 36 -17.25 -1.14 -28.13
C SER A 36 -16.38 -2.22 -27.48
N TYR A 37 -16.45 -3.46 -27.97
CA TYR A 37 -15.75 -4.63 -27.44
C TYR A 37 -14.53 -4.97 -28.32
N LYS A 38 -13.70 -3.96 -28.63
CA LYS A 38 -12.50 -4.17 -29.45
C LYS A 38 -11.63 -5.29 -28.87
N ALA A 39 -11.44 -6.34 -29.68
CA ALA A 39 -10.45 -7.39 -29.49
C ALA A 39 -10.59 -8.25 -28.20
N ARG A 40 -11.73 -8.90 -27.97
CA ARG A 40 -11.94 -9.83 -26.84
C ARG A 40 -12.70 -11.12 -27.18
N SER A 41 -12.90 -11.43 -28.45
CA SER A 41 -13.60 -12.64 -28.90
C SER A 41 -12.99 -13.93 -28.35
N PHE A 42 -11.66 -14.03 -28.33
CA PHE A 42 -10.96 -15.19 -27.80
C PHE A 42 -11.21 -15.40 -26.32
N ILE A 43 -11.20 -14.33 -25.53
CA ILE A 43 -11.42 -14.41 -24.09
C ILE A 43 -12.87 -14.81 -23.77
N GLU A 44 -13.86 -14.28 -24.51
CA GLU A 44 -15.27 -14.69 -24.34
C GLU A 44 -15.50 -16.14 -24.75
N LEU A 45 -14.92 -16.57 -25.89
CA LEU A 45 -15.00 -17.97 -26.34
C LEU A 45 -14.27 -18.92 -25.39
N LEU A 46 -13.14 -18.50 -24.83
CA LEU A 46 -12.37 -19.26 -23.84
C LEU A 46 -13.17 -19.44 -22.54
N GLN A 47 -13.84 -18.39 -22.04
CA GLN A 47 -14.74 -18.49 -20.88
C GLN A 47 -15.91 -19.42 -21.18
N ASN A 48 -16.52 -19.33 -22.37
CA ASN A 48 -17.59 -20.25 -22.78
C ASN A 48 -17.11 -21.71 -22.86
N ALA A 49 -15.90 -21.94 -23.34
CA ALA A 49 -15.28 -23.26 -23.36
C ALA A 49 -15.02 -23.78 -21.94
N ASP A 50 -14.52 -22.94 -21.02
CA ASP A 50 -14.34 -23.30 -19.62
C ASP A 50 -15.67 -23.65 -18.94
N ASP A 51 -16.74 -22.90 -19.21
CA ASP A 51 -18.11 -23.17 -18.76
C ASP A 51 -18.66 -24.49 -19.33
N ALA A 52 -18.25 -24.85 -20.55
CA ALA A 52 -18.55 -26.13 -21.18
C ALA A 52 -17.65 -27.28 -20.67
N LYS A 53 -16.80 -27.02 -19.68
CA LYS A 53 -15.84 -27.96 -19.08
C LYS A 53 -14.76 -28.44 -20.05
N ALA A 54 -14.43 -27.65 -21.06
CA ALA A 54 -13.31 -27.92 -21.96
C ALA A 54 -11.98 -27.90 -21.20
N ARG A 55 -11.04 -28.72 -21.65
CA ARG A 55 -9.64 -28.75 -21.19
C ARG A 55 -8.70 -28.16 -22.23
N ARG A 56 -9.03 -28.26 -23.51
CA ARG A 56 -8.24 -27.75 -24.63
C ARG A 56 -9.06 -26.75 -25.43
N PHE A 57 -8.40 -25.69 -25.85
CA PHE A 57 -8.94 -24.65 -26.71
C PHE A 57 -7.93 -24.37 -27.82
N ILE A 58 -8.39 -24.27 -29.05
CA ILE A 58 -7.53 -24.03 -30.22
C ILE A 58 -8.05 -22.88 -31.05
N VAL A 59 -7.15 -22.08 -31.58
CA VAL A 59 -7.39 -21.01 -32.54
C VAL A 59 -6.50 -21.30 -33.75
N MET A 60 -7.10 -21.62 -34.88
CA MET A 60 -6.39 -22.00 -36.10
C MET A 60 -6.77 -21.08 -37.24
N GLU A 61 -5.79 -20.45 -37.85
CA GLU A 61 -5.96 -19.64 -39.06
C GLU A 61 -5.63 -20.50 -40.29
N ALA A 62 -6.54 -20.49 -41.26
CA ALA A 62 -6.41 -21.25 -42.50
C ALA A 62 -6.91 -20.39 -43.67
N GLN A 63 -5.98 -19.73 -44.37
CA GLN A 63 -6.29 -18.74 -45.42
C GLN A 63 -7.19 -17.62 -44.86
N ASP A 64 -8.34 -17.35 -45.50
CA ASP A 64 -9.31 -16.34 -45.07
C ASP A 64 -10.34 -16.88 -44.05
N ILE A 65 -10.03 -17.99 -43.35
CA ILE A 65 -10.89 -18.66 -42.36
C ILE A 65 -10.17 -18.81 -41.02
N LEU A 66 -10.92 -18.60 -39.96
CA LEU A 66 -10.49 -18.81 -38.59
C LEU A 66 -11.38 -19.89 -37.97
N ILE A 67 -10.75 -20.92 -37.42
CA ILE A 67 -11.40 -22.04 -36.77
C ILE A 67 -11.04 -21.97 -35.29
N ILE A 68 -12.04 -21.91 -34.43
CA ILE A 68 -11.87 -21.94 -32.98
C ILE A 68 -12.52 -23.19 -32.43
N GLY A 69 -11.75 -24.06 -31.81
CA GLY A 69 -12.20 -25.36 -31.32
C GLY A 69 -12.07 -25.52 -29.82
N ASN A 70 -12.93 -26.35 -29.22
CA ASN A 70 -12.75 -26.83 -27.85
C ASN A 70 -13.28 -28.26 -27.67
N ASP A 71 -12.78 -28.94 -26.64
CA ASP A 71 -13.14 -30.32 -26.27
C ASP A 71 -14.16 -30.39 -25.11
N GLY A 72 -14.90 -29.29 -24.88
CA GLY A 72 -15.98 -29.23 -23.89
C GLY A 72 -17.26 -29.90 -24.38
N ARG A 73 -18.29 -29.96 -23.51
CA ARG A 73 -19.57 -30.61 -23.84
C ARG A 73 -20.20 -30.08 -25.14
N TYR A 74 -21.00 -30.93 -25.78
CA TYR A 74 -21.83 -30.53 -26.92
C TYR A 74 -22.84 -29.43 -26.56
N PHE A 75 -23.25 -28.68 -27.57
CA PHE A 75 -24.38 -27.76 -27.50
C PHE A 75 -25.68 -28.50 -27.19
N THR A 76 -26.42 -27.97 -26.22
CA THR A 76 -27.81 -28.36 -25.93
C THR A 76 -28.78 -27.50 -26.72
N GLU A 77 -30.05 -27.91 -26.77
CA GLU A 77 -31.10 -27.09 -27.37
C GLU A 77 -31.19 -25.71 -26.70
N GLU A 78 -31.07 -25.66 -25.37
CA GLU A 78 -31.08 -24.42 -24.60
C GLU A 78 -29.91 -23.50 -24.97
N ASP A 79 -28.73 -24.05 -25.26
CA ASP A 79 -27.58 -23.24 -25.69
C ASP A 79 -27.82 -22.61 -27.07
N VAL A 80 -28.42 -23.36 -28.00
CA VAL A 80 -28.76 -22.85 -29.35
C VAL A 80 -29.77 -21.70 -29.22
N TRP A 81 -30.83 -21.90 -28.43
CA TRP A 81 -31.79 -20.83 -28.13
C TRP A 81 -31.13 -19.62 -27.48
N ALA A 82 -30.22 -19.83 -26.52
CA ALA A 82 -29.55 -18.75 -25.81
C ALA A 82 -28.66 -17.92 -26.74
N ILE A 83 -27.89 -18.55 -27.64
CA ILE A 83 -27.05 -17.83 -28.62
C ILE A 83 -27.89 -16.96 -29.56
N CYS A 84 -29.06 -17.44 -29.98
CA CYS A 84 -29.96 -16.69 -30.85
C CYS A 84 -30.65 -15.52 -30.13
N ARG A 85 -30.68 -15.48 -28.79
CA ARG A 85 -31.38 -14.44 -28.02
C ARG A 85 -30.45 -13.30 -27.60
N SER A 86 -30.98 -12.07 -27.68
CA SER A 86 -30.28 -10.90 -27.14
C SER A 86 -30.45 -10.84 -25.62
N GLY A 87 -29.37 -11.09 -24.86
CA GLY A 87 -29.34 -10.89 -23.40
C GLY A 87 -30.08 -11.94 -22.57
N ALA A 88 -30.45 -13.08 -23.15
CA ALA A 88 -31.08 -14.18 -22.41
C ALA A 88 -30.03 -15.23 -22.04
N SER A 89 -29.37 -15.05 -20.90
CA SER A 89 -28.59 -16.09 -20.26
C SER A 89 -29.46 -16.81 -19.22
N GLY A 90 -29.58 -18.14 -19.32
CA GLY A 90 -30.15 -18.96 -18.25
C GLY A 90 -29.23 -19.08 -17.02
N LYS A 91 -27.98 -18.62 -17.14
CA LYS A 91 -26.95 -18.72 -16.10
C LYS A 91 -27.09 -17.56 -15.11
N ARG A 92 -27.09 -17.89 -13.81
CA ARG A 92 -27.14 -16.92 -12.71
C ARG A 92 -25.73 -16.45 -12.35
N ARG A 93 -25.61 -15.16 -12.04
CA ARG A 93 -24.37 -14.60 -11.48
C ARG A 93 -24.06 -15.25 -10.12
N GLY A 94 -22.79 -15.51 -9.84
CA GLY A 94 -22.34 -16.25 -8.65
C GLY A 94 -22.61 -17.77 -8.71
N GLY A 95 -23.00 -18.31 -9.86
CA GLY A 95 -23.18 -19.74 -10.08
C GLY A 95 -21.89 -20.46 -10.52
N ASP A 96 -22.04 -21.68 -11.02
CA ASP A 96 -20.90 -22.49 -11.49
C ASP A 96 -20.26 -21.98 -12.78
N THR A 97 -20.91 -21.04 -13.47
CA THR A 97 -20.53 -20.53 -14.79
C THR A 97 -20.05 -19.08 -14.73
N ILE A 98 -19.02 -18.77 -15.51
CA ILE A 98 -18.38 -17.45 -15.63
C ILE A 98 -19.25 -16.49 -16.45
N GLY A 99 -19.82 -16.96 -17.57
CA GLY A 99 -20.63 -16.12 -18.46
C GLY A 99 -22.08 -16.01 -18.00
N TYR A 100 -22.53 -14.84 -17.51
CA TYR A 100 -23.92 -14.65 -17.06
C TYR A 100 -24.72 -13.61 -17.84
N ARG A 101 -24.07 -12.76 -18.67
CA ARG A 101 -24.75 -11.65 -19.37
C ARG A 101 -25.42 -12.06 -20.70
N GLY A 102 -25.08 -13.22 -21.26
CA GLY A 102 -25.67 -13.71 -22.52
C GLY A 102 -25.33 -12.88 -23.76
N ILE A 103 -24.22 -12.14 -23.72
CA ILE A 103 -23.76 -11.24 -24.78
C ILE A 103 -22.34 -11.55 -25.28
N GLY A 104 -21.57 -12.37 -24.54
CA GLY A 104 -20.16 -12.64 -24.83
C GLY A 104 -19.91 -13.21 -26.23
N PHE A 105 -20.76 -14.14 -26.69
CA PHE A 105 -20.61 -14.70 -28.03
C PHE A 105 -20.82 -13.66 -29.15
N LYS A 106 -21.51 -12.55 -28.89
CA LYS A 106 -21.73 -11.51 -29.91
C LYS A 106 -20.50 -10.64 -30.18
N SER A 107 -19.44 -10.73 -29.36
CA SER A 107 -18.19 -10.04 -29.66
C SER A 107 -17.57 -10.49 -30.99
N VAL A 108 -17.87 -11.72 -31.44
CA VAL A 108 -17.38 -12.28 -32.70
C VAL A 108 -17.91 -11.57 -33.96
N VAL A 109 -18.92 -10.70 -33.80
CA VAL A 109 -19.52 -9.95 -34.92
C VAL A 109 -18.51 -9.02 -35.60
N ASN A 110 -17.52 -8.53 -34.85
CA ASN A 110 -16.41 -7.75 -35.40
C ASN A 110 -15.31 -8.59 -36.03
N LEU A 111 -15.30 -9.90 -35.74
CA LEU A 111 -14.29 -10.82 -36.22
C LEU A 111 -14.62 -11.36 -37.61
N ALA A 112 -15.90 -11.57 -37.95
CA ALA A 112 -16.29 -12.26 -39.17
C ALA A 112 -17.62 -11.78 -39.78
N ARG A 113 -17.77 -12.02 -41.09
CA ARG A 113 -19.03 -11.75 -41.82
C ARG A 113 -20.02 -12.91 -41.74
N ARG A 114 -19.52 -14.12 -41.50
CA ARG A 114 -20.31 -15.34 -41.40
C ARG A 114 -19.69 -16.25 -40.35
N VAL A 115 -20.54 -16.87 -39.54
CA VAL A 115 -20.12 -17.73 -38.43
C VAL A 115 -20.82 -19.07 -38.55
N HIS A 116 -20.06 -20.15 -38.43
CA HIS A 116 -20.59 -21.51 -38.34
C HIS A 116 -20.37 -22.05 -36.94
N VAL A 117 -21.34 -22.82 -36.45
CA VAL A 117 -21.24 -23.56 -35.20
C VAL A 117 -21.44 -25.04 -35.52
N LEU A 118 -20.39 -25.82 -35.30
CA LEU A 118 -20.40 -27.28 -35.43
C LEU A 118 -20.20 -27.87 -34.04
N SER A 119 -21.15 -28.68 -33.55
CA SER A 119 -21.04 -29.33 -32.24
C SER A 119 -21.77 -30.67 -32.28
N GLY A 120 -20.99 -31.75 -32.45
CA GLY A 120 -21.56 -33.08 -32.69
C GLY A 120 -22.45 -33.09 -33.95
N GLU A 121 -23.72 -33.47 -33.79
CA GLU A 121 -24.70 -33.45 -34.88
C GLU A 121 -25.22 -32.05 -35.23
N LEU A 122 -25.00 -31.04 -34.38
CA LEU A 122 -25.43 -29.69 -34.66
C LEU A 122 -24.51 -29.04 -35.69
N LYS A 123 -25.06 -28.58 -36.80
CA LYS A 123 -24.37 -27.75 -37.78
C LYS A 123 -25.25 -26.58 -38.19
N MET A 124 -24.86 -25.36 -37.84
CA MET A 124 -25.63 -24.16 -38.18
C MET A 124 -24.74 -22.99 -38.63
N THR A 125 -25.33 -22.08 -39.37
CA THR A 125 -24.70 -20.86 -39.90
C THR A 125 -25.46 -19.62 -39.46
N PHE A 126 -24.73 -18.58 -39.07
CA PHE A 126 -25.21 -17.22 -38.90
C PHE A 126 -24.66 -16.34 -40.02
N CYS A 127 -25.56 -15.63 -40.70
CA CYS A 127 -25.22 -14.79 -41.86
C CYS A 127 -26.34 -13.76 -42.11
N ARG A 128 -25.95 -12.50 -42.31
CA ARG A 128 -26.90 -11.41 -42.59
C ARG A 128 -27.60 -11.61 -43.92
N GLU A 129 -26.87 -12.00 -44.97
CA GLU A 129 -27.41 -12.21 -46.31
C GLU A 129 -28.42 -13.36 -46.37
N LEU A 130 -28.17 -14.47 -45.66
CA LEU A 130 -29.13 -15.57 -45.55
C LEU A 130 -30.39 -15.13 -44.79
N SER A 131 -30.22 -14.36 -43.72
CA SER A 131 -31.32 -13.84 -42.92
C SER A 131 -32.20 -12.88 -43.73
N GLN A 132 -31.62 -11.95 -44.46
CA GLN A 132 -32.35 -11.03 -45.36
C GLN A 132 -33.15 -11.78 -46.42
N ARG A 133 -32.54 -12.79 -47.07
CA ARG A 133 -33.22 -13.64 -48.05
C ARG A 133 -34.38 -14.42 -47.45
N ALA A 134 -34.19 -15.03 -46.28
CA ALA A 134 -35.24 -15.79 -45.60
C ALA A 134 -36.41 -14.90 -45.15
N LEU A 135 -36.12 -13.65 -44.77
CA LEU A 135 -37.14 -12.67 -44.42
C LEU A 135 -37.90 -12.13 -45.64
N GLY A 136 -37.25 -12.07 -46.81
CA GLY A 136 -37.78 -11.41 -48.00
C GLY A 136 -37.77 -9.88 -47.87
N LEU A 137 -36.90 -9.34 -47.01
CA LEU A 137 -36.81 -7.92 -46.68
C LEU A 137 -35.38 -7.43 -46.86
N ASN A 138 -35.20 -6.28 -47.51
CA ASN A 138 -33.90 -5.62 -47.63
C ASN A 138 -33.69 -4.63 -46.47
N ILE A 139 -33.54 -5.16 -45.26
CA ILE A 139 -33.33 -4.38 -44.03
C ILE A 139 -32.01 -4.77 -43.35
N ASN A 140 -31.51 -3.91 -42.47
CA ASN A 140 -30.37 -4.27 -41.63
C ASN A 140 -30.79 -5.37 -40.65
N VAL A 141 -29.98 -6.41 -40.52
CA VAL A 141 -30.28 -7.56 -39.65
C VAL A 141 -29.03 -7.91 -38.82
N PRO A 142 -29.21 -8.37 -37.56
CA PRO A 142 -28.11 -8.87 -36.76
C PRO A 142 -27.49 -10.12 -37.39
N LEU A 143 -26.18 -10.30 -37.22
CA LEU A 143 -25.45 -11.49 -37.63
C LEU A 143 -25.86 -12.69 -36.77
N ILE A 144 -25.81 -12.54 -35.45
CA ILE A 144 -26.07 -13.61 -34.48
C ILE A 144 -27.50 -13.47 -33.95
N ARG A 145 -28.46 -14.00 -34.71
CA ARG A 145 -29.89 -14.02 -34.34
C ARG A 145 -30.65 -15.19 -34.96
N ILE A 146 -30.68 -15.24 -36.30
CA ILE A 146 -31.44 -16.24 -37.04
C ILE A 146 -30.46 -17.33 -37.49
N PRO A 147 -30.56 -18.56 -36.95
CA PRO A 147 -29.71 -19.65 -37.40
C PRO A 147 -30.20 -20.16 -38.76
N HIS A 148 -29.28 -20.65 -39.57
CA HIS A 148 -29.52 -21.29 -40.85
C HIS A 148 -28.85 -22.65 -40.88
N HIS A 149 -29.31 -23.54 -41.75
CA HIS A 149 -28.57 -24.77 -42.05
C HIS A 149 -27.13 -24.46 -42.46
N TYR A 150 -26.23 -25.38 -42.12
CA TYR A 150 -24.81 -25.23 -42.43
C TYR A 150 -24.58 -24.91 -43.91
N ASN A 151 -24.03 -23.73 -44.15
CA ASN A 151 -23.86 -23.13 -45.46
C ASN A 151 -22.55 -22.34 -45.54
N PRO A 152 -21.40 -23.03 -45.57
CA PRO A 152 -20.10 -22.41 -45.81
C PRO A 152 -20.00 -21.99 -47.27
N TYR A 153 -19.41 -20.82 -47.53
CA TYR A 153 -19.09 -20.45 -48.91
C TYR A 153 -17.73 -21.00 -49.33
N ASN A 154 -16.78 -21.19 -48.40
CA ASN A 154 -15.56 -21.90 -48.68
C ASN A 154 -15.80 -23.41 -48.54
N LYS A 155 -15.76 -24.11 -49.68
CA LYS A 155 -15.88 -25.58 -49.76
C LYS A 155 -14.57 -26.23 -50.18
N SER A 156 -13.46 -25.63 -49.79
CA SER A 156 -12.14 -26.20 -50.09
C SER A 156 -11.98 -27.53 -49.38
N SER A 157 -11.36 -28.50 -50.07
CA SER A 157 -10.96 -29.78 -49.47
C SER A 157 -10.00 -29.58 -48.29
N GLN A 158 -9.27 -28.46 -48.27
CA GLN A 158 -8.41 -28.07 -47.16
C GLN A 158 -9.20 -27.72 -45.90
N LEU A 159 -10.32 -26.98 -46.01
CA LEU A 159 -11.17 -26.71 -44.86
C LEU A 159 -11.74 -28.02 -44.30
N GLU A 160 -12.25 -28.90 -45.16
CA GLU A 160 -12.79 -30.20 -44.74
C GLU A 160 -11.72 -31.05 -44.03
N GLY A 161 -10.52 -31.15 -44.60
CA GLY A 161 -9.40 -31.86 -43.98
C GLY A 161 -8.98 -31.27 -42.63
N ASN A 162 -8.92 -29.95 -42.51
CA ASN A 162 -8.63 -29.27 -41.25
C ASN A 162 -9.68 -29.55 -40.18
N LEU A 163 -10.96 -29.61 -40.55
CA LEU A 163 -12.03 -29.91 -39.60
C LEU A 163 -11.99 -31.38 -39.18
N GLU A 164 -11.74 -32.30 -40.12
CA GLU A 164 -11.53 -33.73 -39.85
C GLU A 164 -10.36 -33.95 -38.87
N GLU A 165 -9.21 -33.33 -39.10
CA GLU A 165 -8.06 -33.38 -38.20
C GLU A 165 -8.44 -32.92 -36.78
N LEU A 166 -9.13 -31.79 -36.66
CA LEU A 166 -9.56 -31.29 -35.35
C LEU A 166 -10.55 -32.22 -34.64
N TRP A 167 -11.47 -32.85 -35.36
CA TRP A 167 -12.38 -33.84 -34.79
C TRP A 167 -11.64 -35.11 -34.35
N GLU A 168 -10.66 -35.58 -35.12
CA GLU A 168 -9.79 -36.71 -34.78
C GLU A 168 -8.92 -36.40 -33.55
N GLU A 169 -8.42 -35.16 -33.44
CA GLU A 169 -7.73 -34.65 -32.25
C GLU A 169 -8.66 -34.50 -31.03
N GLY A 170 -9.97 -34.63 -31.21
CA GLY A 170 -10.98 -34.62 -30.16
C GLY A 170 -11.58 -33.25 -29.83
N TYR A 171 -11.44 -32.25 -30.71
CA TYR A 171 -12.17 -30.99 -30.60
C TYR A 171 -13.60 -31.19 -31.11
N ILE A 172 -14.56 -31.19 -30.21
CA ILE A 172 -15.94 -31.60 -30.52
C ILE A 172 -16.90 -30.44 -30.78
N THR A 173 -16.50 -29.23 -30.41
CA THR A 173 -17.22 -27.98 -30.75
C THR A 173 -16.28 -27.06 -31.50
N LEU A 174 -16.64 -26.72 -32.74
CA LEU A 174 -15.88 -25.87 -33.65
C LEU A 174 -16.71 -24.65 -34.07
N PHE A 175 -16.12 -23.47 -33.96
CA PHE A 175 -16.62 -22.23 -34.52
C PHE A 175 -15.79 -21.87 -35.74
N ILE A 176 -16.44 -21.67 -36.88
CA ILE A 176 -15.75 -21.33 -38.13
C ILE A 176 -16.17 -19.92 -38.52
N PHE A 177 -15.20 -19.06 -38.75
CA PHE A 177 -15.38 -17.64 -39.04
C PHE A 177 -14.90 -17.38 -40.47
N GLU A 178 -15.82 -17.01 -41.35
CA GLU A 178 -15.53 -16.68 -42.74
C GLU A 178 -15.63 -15.16 -42.99
N GLY A 179 -14.75 -14.64 -43.83
CA GLY A 179 -14.68 -13.20 -44.15
C GLY A 179 -14.16 -12.41 -42.95
N ILE A 180 -12.98 -12.80 -42.46
CA ILE A 180 -12.41 -12.31 -41.20
C ILE A 180 -11.93 -10.87 -41.33
N ASN A 181 -12.05 -10.12 -40.25
CA ASN A 181 -11.31 -8.88 -40.07
C ASN A 181 -9.90 -9.17 -39.53
N THR A 182 -8.90 -9.26 -40.43
CA THR A 182 -7.50 -9.57 -40.08
C THR A 182 -6.90 -8.59 -39.08
N GLN A 183 -7.28 -7.31 -39.13
CA GLN A 183 -6.79 -6.31 -38.17
C GLN A 183 -7.29 -6.61 -36.75
N ALA A 184 -8.58 -6.94 -36.61
CA ALA A 184 -9.15 -7.32 -35.31
C ALA A 184 -8.53 -8.62 -34.78
N LEU A 185 -8.31 -9.61 -35.67
CA LEU A 185 -7.66 -10.87 -35.35
C LEU A 185 -6.25 -10.66 -34.78
N ASN A 186 -5.40 -9.90 -35.48
CA ASN A 186 -4.02 -9.67 -35.07
C ASN A 186 -3.94 -8.97 -33.70
N ILE A 187 -4.80 -7.99 -33.46
CA ILE A 187 -4.90 -7.31 -32.16
C ILE A 187 -5.29 -8.31 -31.05
N GLU A 188 -6.20 -9.25 -31.30
CA GLU A 188 -6.56 -10.28 -30.31
C GLU A 188 -5.43 -11.27 -30.02
N LEU A 189 -4.70 -11.69 -31.05
CA LEU A 189 -3.55 -12.58 -30.92
C LEU A 189 -2.42 -11.93 -30.11
N GLU A 190 -2.06 -10.68 -30.43
CA GLU A 190 -1.00 -9.93 -29.76
C GLU A 190 -1.34 -9.63 -28.29
N ASN A 191 -2.60 -9.31 -27.99
CA ASN A 191 -3.03 -8.94 -26.64
C ASN A 191 -3.45 -10.14 -25.77
N PHE A 192 -3.32 -11.38 -26.25
CA PHE A 192 -3.70 -12.54 -25.45
C PHE A 192 -2.71 -12.77 -24.31
N ASP A 193 -3.14 -12.40 -23.10
CA ASP A 193 -2.40 -12.60 -21.87
C ASP A 193 -2.47 -14.09 -21.43
N PRO A 194 -1.32 -14.81 -21.36
CA PRO A 194 -1.26 -16.20 -20.89
C PRO A 194 -1.84 -16.40 -19.49
N THR A 195 -1.81 -15.38 -18.63
CA THR A 195 -2.37 -15.43 -17.28
C THR A 195 -3.89 -15.52 -17.26
N SER A 196 -4.54 -15.45 -18.43
CA SER A 196 -5.96 -15.80 -18.61
C SER A 196 -6.30 -17.21 -18.18
N LEU A 197 -5.34 -18.13 -18.19
CA LEU A 197 -5.57 -19.49 -17.72
C LEU A 197 -5.52 -19.60 -16.18
N LEU A 198 -4.95 -18.63 -15.45
CA LEU A 198 -4.67 -18.78 -14.01
C LEU A 198 -5.89 -19.14 -13.17
N PHE A 199 -7.04 -18.51 -13.42
CA PHE A 199 -8.23 -18.66 -12.57
C PHE A 199 -9.40 -19.40 -13.24
N LEU A 200 -9.23 -19.85 -14.49
CA LEU A 200 -10.18 -20.74 -15.16
C LEU A 200 -10.20 -22.14 -14.50
N LYS A 201 -11.37 -22.80 -14.52
CA LYS A 201 -11.61 -24.02 -13.74
C LYS A 201 -11.14 -25.29 -14.46
N ASN A 202 -11.34 -25.36 -15.76
CA ASN A 202 -11.24 -26.58 -16.56
C ASN A 202 -10.15 -26.49 -17.64
N ILE A 203 -9.99 -25.33 -18.27
CA ILE A 203 -9.01 -25.14 -19.35
C ILE A 203 -7.59 -25.39 -18.82
N LYS A 204 -6.87 -26.23 -19.55
CA LYS A 204 -5.47 -26.61 -19.28
C LYS A 204 -4.53 -26.20 -20.40
N GLN A 205 -5.03 -26.01 -21.62
CA GLN A 205 -4.23 -25.76 -22.80
C GLN A 205 -4.96 -24.83 -23.76
N VAL A 206 -4.24 -23.85 -24.29
CA VAL A 206 -4.64 -22.98 -25.38
C VAL A 206 -3.56 -23.06 -26.46
N GLU A 207 -3.96 -23.37 -27.68
CA GLU A 207 -3.06 -23.46 -28.84
C GLU A 207 -3.49 -22.47 -29.92
N PHE A 208 -2.55 -21.69 -30.43
CA PHE A 208 -2.72 -20.83 -31.59
C PHE A 208 -1.94 -21.44 -32.75
N LYS A 209 -2.63 -21.97 -33.77
CA LYS A 209 -2.07 -22.41 -35.05
C LYS A 209 -2.29 -21.29 -36.08
N THR A 210 -1.55 -20.19 -35.95
CA THR A 210 -1.57 -19.04 -36.89
C THR A 210 -0.15 -18.79 -37.42
N GLU A 211 0.10 -17.66 -38.11
CA GLU A 211 1.48 -17.27 -38.48
C GLU A 211 2.43 -17.23 -37.28
N LEU A 212 1.90 -16.86 -36.10
CA LEU A 212 2.61 -16.87 -34.82
C LEU A 212 2.10 -18.04 -33.97
N SER A 213 2.57 -19.24 -34.30
CA SER A 213 2.21 -20.44 -33.54
C SER A 213 2.61 -20.28 -32.07
N LYS A 214 1.63 -20.47 -31.17
CA LYS A 214 1.82 -20.27 -29.73
C LYS A 214 1.14 -21.38 -28.95
N LEU A 215 1.85 -21.99 -28.00
CA LEU A 215 1.26 -22.98 -27.10
C LEU A 215 1.33 -22.52 -25.65
N ILE A 216 0.17 -22.44 -25.01
CA ILE A 216 0.04 -22.05 -23.61
C ILE A 216 -0.57 -23.23 -22.85
N SER A 217 0.07 -23.66 -21.78
CA SER A 217 -0.46 -24.72 -20.92
C SER A 217 -0.32 -24.39 -19.44
N ILE A 218 -1.25 -24.88 -18.63
CA ILE A 218 -1.23 -24.72 -17.17
C ILE A 218 -1.32 -26.07 -16.48
N LYS A 219 -0.38 -26.33 -15.58
CA LYS A 219 -0.38 -27.49 -14.68
C LYS A 219 -0.63 -27.01 -13.26
N ARG A 220 -1.47 -27.71 -12.52
CA ARG A 220 -1.87 -27.32 -11.17
C ARG A 220 -1.58 -28.46 -10.20
N LYS A 221 -1.01 -28.14 -9.04
CA LYS A 221 -0.88 -29.04 -7.89
C LYS A 221 -1.53 -28.37 -6.69
N ARG A 222 -2.57 -28.98 -6.14
CA ARG A 222 -3.30 -28.46 -4.98
C ARG A 222 -2.89 -29.20 -3.72
N ASP A 223 -2.68 -28.43 -2.67
CA ASP A 223 -2.47 -28.87 -1.29
C ASP A 223 -3.39 -28.01 -0.39
N ASN A 224 -4.51 -28.58 0.04
CA ASN A 224 -5.56 -27.89 0.78
C ASN A 224 -6.01 -26.58 0.08
N ASP A 225 -5.87 -25.45 0.77
CA ASP A 225 -6.26 -24.10 0.33
C ASP A 225 -5.22 -23.45 -0.60
N ILE A 226 -4.08 -24.12 -0.84
CA ILE A 226 -2.98 -23.61 -1.65
C ILE A 226 -2.90 -24.43 -2.95
N GLU A 227 -2.81 -23.73 -4.07
CA GLU A 227 -2.61 -24.32 -5.38
C GLU A 227 -1.38 -23.72 -6.04
N ILE A 228 -0.43 -24.56 -6.46
CA ILE A 228 0.72 -24.14 -7.25
C ILE A 228 0.37 -24.38 -8.72
N ALA A 229 0.30 -23.29 -9.48
CA ALA A 229 0.09 -23.29 -10.92
C ALA A 229 1.41 -23.04 -11.65
N GLU A 230 1.78 -23.92 -12.58
CA GLU A 230 2.88 -23.74 -13.53
C GLU A 230 2.28 -23.44 -14.90
N LEU A 231 2.41 -22.19 -15.34
CA LEU A 231 2.03 -21.71 -16.65
C LEU A 231 3.25 -21.82 -17.57
N SER A 232 3.13 -22.54 -18.68
CA SER A 232 4.18 -22.70 -19.68
C SER A 232 3.76 -22.01 -20.98
N THR A 233 4.64 -21.19 -21.53
CA THR A 233 4.54 -20.52 -22.82
C THR A 233 5.83 -20.77 -23.62
N ASP A 234 5.87 -20.34 -24.88
CA ASP A 234 7.08 -20.41 -25.71
C ASP A 234 8.22 -19.52 -25.18
N GLU A 235 7.90 -18.49 -24.39
CA GLU A 235 8.85 -17.60 -23.73
C GLU A 235 9.42 -18.18 -22.43
N GLY A 236 8.83 -19.26 -21.90
CA GLY A 236 9.29 -19.94 -20.70
C GLY A 236 8.18 -20.33 -19.74
N LYS A 237 8.57 -20.57 -18.48
CA LYS A 237 7.66 -21.02 -17.43
C LYS A 237 7.49 -19.98 -16.34
N GLN A 238 6.25 -19.77 -15.92
CA GLN A 238 5.89 -18.96 -14.77
C GLN A 238 5.21 -19.83 -13.73
N ARG A 239 5.61 -19.68 -12.47
CA ARG A 239 4.99 -20.40 -11.36
C ARG A 239 4.25 -19.41 -10.47
N TRP A 240 3.06 -19.80 -10.03
CA TRP A 240 2.15 -18.99 -9.23
C TRP A 240 1.63 -19.79 -8.05
N VAL A 241 1.64 -19.19 -6.87
CA VAL A 241 0.95 -19.71 -5.68
C VAL A 241 -0.40 -19.03 -5.61
N ILE A 242 -1.46 -19.80 -5.81
CA ILE A 242 -2.85 -19.37 -5.76
C ILE A 242 -3.44 -19.84 -4.44
N VAL A 243 -3.94 -18.90 -3.63
CA VAL A 243 -4.58 -19.17 -2.34
C VAL A 243 -6.09 -19.02 -2.51
N ARG A 244 -6.82 -20.08 -2.16
CA ARG A 244 -8.29 -20.14 -2.14
C ARG A 244 -8.70 -20.70 -0.78
N ASN A 245 -9.38 -19.90 0.03
CA ASN A 245 -9.88 -20.38 1.33
C ASN A 245 -11.35 -20.86 1.18
N SER A 246 -12.20 -20.56 2.14
CA SER A 246 -13.65 -20.89 2.18
C SER A 246 -14.49 -20.33 1.03
N HIS A 247 -13.87 -19.65 0.06
CA HIS A 247 -14.52 -19.00 -1.07
C HIS A 247 -14.13 -19.72 -2.36
N PRO A 248 -15.09 -20.34 -3.09
CA PRO A 248 -14.77 -21.17 -4.25
C PRO A 248 -14.32 -20.37 -5.48
N VAL A 249 -14.66 -19.08 -5.55
CA VAL A 249 -14.37 -18.21 -6.71
C VAL A 249 -13.17 -17.31 -6.43
N GLU A 250 -13.20 -16.59 -5.32
CA GLU A 250 -12.19 -15.61 -4.98
C GLU A 250 -10.84 -16.26 -4.68
N ALA A 251 -9.78 -15.61 -5.14
CA ALA A 251 -8.42 -16.10 -4.96
C ALA A 251 -7.41 -14.97 -4.97
N VAL A 252 -6.26 -15.22 -4.37
CA VAL A 252 -5.10 -14.33 -4.46
C VAL A 252 -3.91 -15.14 -4.96
N ALA A 253 -3.19 -14.62 -5.94
CA ALA A 253 -2.06 -15.29 -6.57
C ALA A 253 -0.78 -14.47 -6.46
N PHE A 254 0.28 -15.13 -6.01
CA PHE A 254 1.63 -14.59 -5.90
C PHE A 254 2.56 -15.31 -6.89
N GLN A 255 3.48 -14.56 -7.51
CA GLN A 255 4.43 -15.14 -8.45
C GLN A 255 5.61 -15.77 -7.70
N LEU A 256 6.06 -16.93 -8.15
CA LEU A 256 7.27 -17.60 -7.66
C LEU A 256 8.44 -17.32 -8.58
N GLY A 257 9.57 -16.92 -7.99
CA GLY A 257 10.86 -16.84 -8.66
C GLY A 257 11.56 -18.20 -8.81
N PRO A 258 12.73 -18.21 -9.47
CA PRO A 258 13.51 -19.43 -9.72
C PRO A 258 13.91 -20.20 -8.46
N GLU A 259 14.18 -19.49 -7.36
CA GLU A 259 14.58 -20.06 -6.07
C GLU A 259 13.38 -20.52 -5.21
N ASN A 260 12.18 -20.59 -5.79
CA ASN A 260 10.95 -20.94 -5.08
C ASN A 260 10.69 -19.97 -3.91
N THR A 261 10.95 -18.68 -4.13
CA THR A 261 10.59 -17.56 -3.26
C THR A 261 9.50 -16.72 -3.93
N LEU A 262 8.68 -16.03 -3.15
CA LEU A 262 7.72 -15.08 -3.73
C LEU A 262 8.48 -13.86 -4.26
N ILE A 263 8.13 -13.42 -5.46
CA ILE A 263 8.71 -12.23 -6.10
C ILE A 263 7.64 -11.16 -6.33
N LYS A 264 8.04 -9.88 -6.29
CA LYS A 264 7.16 -8.76 -6.60
C LYS A 264 6.75 -8.85 -8.07
N ALA A 265 5.46 -9.08 -8.33
CA ALA A 265 4.91 -8.91 -9.67
C ALA A 265 5.02 -7.42 -10.07
N THR A 266 5.29 -7.15 -11.34
CA THR A 266 5.36 -5.76 -11.83
C THR A 266 4.00 -5.06 -11.68
N PRO A 267 3.96 -3.72 -11.64
CA PRO A 267 2.68 -2.99 -11.58
C PRO A 267 1.71 -3.37 -12.71
N GLU A 268 2.22 -3.66 -13.91
CA GLU A 268 1.44 -4.04 -15.09
C GLU A 268 0.87 -5.45 -14.99
N THR A 269 1.51 -6.33 -14.21
CA THR A 269 1.08 -7.72 -14.02
C THR A 269 0.24 -7.91 -12.75
N SER A 270 0.32 -6.97 -11.81
CA SER A 270 -0.42 -6.93 -10.54
C SER A 270 -1.84 -6.38 -10.72
N VAL A 271 -2.61 -7.04 -11.58
CA VAL A 271 -3.97 -6.66 -11.97
C VAL A 271 -5.02 -7.57 -11.36
N ALA A 272 -6.24 -7.06 -11.25
CA ALA A 272 -7.40 -7.85 -10.89
C ALA A 272 -7.88 -8.71 -12.07
N HIS A 273 -8.42 -9.88 -11.75
CA HIS A 273 -9.01 -10.82 -12.67
C HIS A 273 -10.49 -11.00 -12.34
N ALA A 274 -11.34 -10.77 -13.34
CA ALA A 274 -12.73 -11.23 -13.32
C ALA A 274 -12.77 -12.58 -14.06
N PHE A 275 -12.15 -13.60 -13.45
CA PHE A 275 -11.75 -14.89 -14.04
C PHE A 275 -10.63 -14.78 -15.09
N THR A 276 -10.67 -13.75 -15.93
CA THR A 276 -9.62 -13.37 -16.88
C THR A 276 -9.07 -11.98 -16.57
N PRO A 277 -7.87 -11.61 -17.05
CA PRO A 277 -7.19 -10.39 -16.64
C PRO A 277 -7.98 -9.15 -17.07
N THR A 278 -8.05 -8.18 -16.17
CA THR A 278 -8.51 -6.81 -16.43
C THR A 278 -7.29 -5.88 -16.57
N LYS A 279 -7.52 -4.58 -16.75
CA LYS A 279 -6.48 -3.54 -16.70
C LYS A 279 -6.44 -2.81 -15.36
N GLU A 280 -7.24 -3.24 -14.37
CA GLU A 280 -7.33 -2.58 -13.07
C GLU A 280 -6.23 -3.07 -12.13
N PRO A 281 -5.35 -2.18 -11.63
CA PRO A 281 -4.29 -2.55 -10.70
C PRO A 281 -4.87 -2.87 -9.32
N VAL A 282 -4.26 -3.83 -8.61
CA VAL A 282 -4.65 -4.20 -7.25
C VAL A 282 -4.06 -3.24 -6.21
N GLY A 283 -2.85 -2.75 -6.45
CA GLY A 283 -2.11 -1.86 -5.53
C GLY A 283 -1.15 -2.58 -4.57
N ILE A 284 -1.07 -3.91 -4.63
CA ILE A 284 -0.03 -4.74 -4.01
C ILE A 284 0.50 -5.69 -5.09
N ALA A 285 1.72 -6.23 -4.93
CA ALA A 285 2.42 -7.00 -5.96
C ALA A 285 1.88 -8.44 -6.12
N CYS A 286 0.58 -8.59 -6.33
CA CYS A 286 -0.13 -9.84 -6.51
C CYS A 286 -1.29 -9.69 -7.51
N LYS A 287 -1.84 -10.82 -7.96
CA LYS A 287 -3.09 -10.87 -8.72
C LYS A 287 -4.23 -11.27 -7.80
N VAL A 288 -5.39 -10.66 -7.96
CA VAL A 288 -6.61 -11.05 -7.23
C VAL A 288 -7.70 -11.46 -8.21
N ASN A 289 -8.41 -12.53 -7.91
CA ASN A 289 -9.53 -13.01 -8.70
C ASN A 289 -10.82 -12.92 -7.90
N GLY A 290 -11.92 -12.54 -8.55
CA GLY A 290 -13.25 -12.57 -7.96
C GLY A 290 -14.36 -12.39 -8.99
N ASP A 291 -15.61 -12.51 -8.54
CA ASP A 291 -16.80 -12.18 -9.34
C ASP A 291 -17.01 -10.65 -9.43
N PHE A 292 -15.96 -9.96 -9.89
CA PHE A 292 -15.97 -8.51 -10.07
C PHE A 292 -16.91 -8.12 -11.21
N SER A 293 -17.72 -7.08 -10.98
CA SER A 293 -18.46 -6.44 -12.06
C SER A 293 -17.52 -5.72 -12.99
N THR A 294 -17.72 -5.86 -14.29
CA THR A 294 -16.90 -5.15 -15.27
C THR A 294 -17.73 -4.35 -16.25
N ASP A 295 -17.08 -3.37 -16.84
CA ASP A 295 -17.57 -2.71 -18.04
C ASP A 295 -17.79 -3.72 -19.18
N PRO A 296 -18.55 -3.36 -20.23
CA PRO A 296 -18.73 -4.19 -21.42
C PRO A 296 -17.41 -4.74 -22.00
N SER A 297 -16.34 -3.94 -22.06
CA SER A 297 -15.03 -4.39 -22.57
C SER A 297 -14.26 -5.34 -21.62
N ARG A 298 -14.74 -5.55 -20.39
CA ARG A 298 -14.09 -6.36 -19.34
C ARG A 298 -12.66 -5.93 -19.04
N THR A 299 -12.39 -4.65 -19.20
CA THR A 299 -11.08 -4.06 -18.94
C THR A 299 -11.08 -3.26 -17.66
N LYS A 300 -12.23 -2.67 -17.31
CA LYS A 300 -12.42 -1.91 -16.08
C LYS A 300 -13.39 -2.62 -15.15
N ILE A 301 -13.23 -2.38 -13.86
CA ILE A 301 -14.07 -2.97 -12.82
C ILE A 301 -15.03 -1.90 -12.30
N ASP A 302 -16.32 -2.21 -12.33
CA ASP A 302 -17.37 -1.39 -11.73
C ASP A 302 -17.42 -1.67 -10.22
N CYS A 303 -17.29 -0.62 -9.40
CA CYS A 303 -17.23 -0.73 -7.93
C CYS A 303 -18.61 -0.84 -7.26
N ASP A 304 -19.45 -1.74 -7.77
CA ASP A 304 -20.77 -2.06 -7.25
C ASP A 304 -20.74 -2.98 -6.02
N GLU A 305 -21.91 -3.39 -5.53
CA GLU A 305 -22.04 -4.25 -4.34
C GLU A 305 -21.37 -5.64 -4.53
N PHE A 306 -21.44 -6.21 -5.72
CA PHE A 306 -20.81 -7.49 -6.02
C PHE A 306 -19.29 -7.39 -5.96
N THR A 307 -18.72 -6.35 -6.59
CA THR A 307 -17.28 -6.07 -6.53
C THR A 307 -16.83 -5.82 -5.10
N ARG A 308 -17.59 -5.06 -4.30
CA ARG A 308 -17.26 -4.82 -2.87
C ARG A 308 -17.24 -6.11 -2.06
N LYS A 309 -18.22 -7.00 -2.27
CA LYS A 309 -18.26 -8.31 -1.62
C LYS A 309 -17.09 -9.20 -2.05
N ALA A 310 -16.76 -9.24 -3.34
CA ALA A 310 -15.61 -9.98 -3.83
C ALA A 310 -14.28 -9.42 -3.26
N CYS A 311 -14.15 -8.10 -3.15
CA CYS A 311 -13.00 -7.47 -2.47
C CYS A 311 -12.90 -7.92 -1.01
N GLN A 312 -14.01 -7.90 -0.25
CA GLN A 312 -14.04 -8.39 1.13
C GLN A 312 -13.55 -9.83 1.21
N ASN A 313 -14.07 -10.73 0.37
CA ASN A 313 -13.65 -12.14 0.32
C ASN A 313 -12.15 -12.28 -0.01
N CYS A 314 -11.62 -11.54 -0.98
CA CYS A 314 -10.19 -11.55 -1.31
C CYS A 314 -9.32 -11.04 -0.14
N THR A 315 -9.77 -10.00 0.57
CA THR A 315 -9.06 -9.49 1.76
C THR A 315 -9.14 -10.47 2.92
N ASP A 316 -10.24 -11.21 3.08
CA ASP A 316 -10.35 -12.30 4.04
C ASP A 316 -9.36 -13.43 3.75
N ILE A 317 -9.14 -13.75 2.47
CA ILE A 317 -8.10 -14.71 2.07
C ILE A 317 -6.71 -14.22 2.49
N LEU A 318 -6.38 -12.95 2.21
CA LEU A 318 -5.10 -12.34 2.59
C LEU A 318 -4.89 -12.34 4.11
N VAL A 319 -5.85 -11.87 4.89
CA VAL A 319 -5.71 -11.78 6.36
C VAL A 319 -5.56 -13.18 6.97
N ASN A 320 -6.31 -14.17 6.49
CA ASN A 320 -6.17 -15.55 6.94
C ASN A 320 -4.84 -16.17 6.52
N LEU A 321 -4.35 -15.86 5.32
CA LEU A 321 -3.00 -16.26 4.89
C LEU A 321 -1.95 -15.72 5.85
N LEU A 322 -1.98 -14.42 6.15
CA LEU A 322 -1.03 -13.80 7.09
C LEU A 322 -1.08 -14.45 8.47
N LYS A 323 -2.28 -14.68 8.99
CA LYS A 323 -2.49 -15.38 10.25
C LYS A 323 -1.86 -16.78 10.25
N ASN A 324 -2.01 -17.53 9.16
CA ASN A 324 -1.49 -18.89 9.04
C ASN A 324 0.03 -18.92 8.84
N VAL A 325 0.60 -17.96 8.12
CA VAL A 325 2.06 -17.79 7.99
C VAL A 325 2.69 -17.46 9.34
N LEU A 326 2.14 -16.48 10.07
CA LEU A 326 2.69 -16.07 11.37
C LEU A 326 2.55 -17.15 12.45
N SER A 327 1.46 -17.90 12.44
CA SER A 327 1.26 -19.04 13.36
C SER A 327 2.01 -20.31 12.94
N LYS A 328 2.87 -20.24 11.92
CA LYS A 328 3.67 -21.37 11.40
C LYS A 328 2.83 -22.60 11.03
N LYS A 329 1.56 -22.38 10.65
CA LYS A 329 0.66 -23.46 10.20
C LYS A 329 0.95 -23.89 8.76
N LEU A 330 1.55 -23.01 7.98
CA LEU A 330 1.96 -23.30 6.61
C LEU A 330 3.42 -23.73 6.58
N GLN A 331 3.69 -24.84 5.90
CA GLN A 331 5.01 -25.49 5.90
C GLN A 331 5.89 -25.09 4.71
N HIS A 332 5.40 -24.25 3.81
CA HIS A 332 6.16 -23.89 2.60
C HIS A 332 7.10 -22.70 2.82
N ASP A 333 8.38 -22.89 2.50
CA ASP A 333 9.43 -21.88 2.68
C ASP A 333 9.23 -20.60 1.86
N PHE A 334 8.48 -20.66 0.75
CA PHE A 334 8.23 -19.48 -0.08
C PHE A 334 7.50 -18.36 0.66
N TRP A 335 6.77 -18.67 1.74
CA TRP A 335 6.10 -17.65 2.57
C TRP A 335 7.07 -16.71 3.29
N ARG A 336 8.36 -17.05 3.37
CA ARG A 336 9.40 -16.22 3.98
C ARG A 336 9.45 -14.80 3.40
N THR A 337 9.30 -14.66 2.08
CA THR A 337 9.36 -13.36 1.39
C THR A 337 7.98 -12.70 1.21
N LEU A 338 6.94 -13.21 1.89
CA LEU A 338 5.57 -12.70 1.72
C LEU A 338 5.47 -11.20 2.03
N PHE A 339 6.01 -10.77 3.17
CA PHE A 339 5.92 -9.39 3.64
C PHE A 339 6.72 -8.39 2.78
N GLU A 340 7.78 -8.86 2.13
CA GLU A 340 8.48 -8.08 1.11
C GLU A 340 7.59 -7.89 -0.13
N VAL A 341 6.78 -8.88 -0.51
CA VAL A 341 5.92 -8.82 -1.71
C VAL A 341 4.63 -8.03 -1.49
N ILE A 342 3.98 -8.18 -0.35
CA ILE A 342 2.69 -7.50 -0.05
C ILE A 342 2.86 -6.09 0.51
N GLU A 343 4.05 -5.51 0.38
CA GLU A 343 4.36 -4.20 0.91
C GLU A 343 3.28 -3.17 0.53
N ILE A 344 2.57 -2.68 1.54
CA ILE A 344 1.54 -1.66 1.37
C ILE A 344 2.24 -0.32 1.46
N HIS A 345 2.51 0.30 0.31
CA HIS A 345 3.00 1.66 0.29
C HIS A 345 1.85 2.62 0.67
N PHE A 346 1.95 3.19 1.86
CA PHE A 346 1.08 4.28 2.29
C PHE A 346 1.57 5.57 1.64
N ASP A 347 1.02 5.91 0.48
CA ASP A 347 1.09 7.27 -0.02
C ASP A 347 -0.25 7.96 0.26
N PRO A 348 -0.35 8.83 1.29
CA PRO A 348 -1.54 9.63 1.55
C PRO A 348 -1.98 10.46 0.33
N LEU A 349 -1.05 10.78 -0.58
CA LEU A 349 -1.30 11.53 -1.82
C LEU A 349 -1.92 10.66 -2.93
N GLU A 350 -1.74 9.34 -2.91
CA GLU A 350 -2.31 8.44 -3.91
C GLU A 350 -3.84 8.36 -3.86
N ARG A 351 -4.47 8.71 -2.72
CA ARG A 351 -5.92 8.89 -2.64
C ARG A 351 -6.43 10.04 -3.53
N TYR A 352 -5.58 11.02 -3.83
CA TYR A 352 -5.91 12.19 -4.65
C TYR A 352 -5.50 12.03 -6.11
N LEU A 353 -4.47 11.21 -6.39
CA LEU A 353 -4.07 10.82 -7.74
C LEU A 353 -5.02 9.72 -8.24
N LYS A 354 -5.98 10.09 -9.10
CA LYS A 354 -7.00 9.24 -9.76
C LYS A 354 -6.45 7.99 -10.50
N ARG A 355 -5.75 7.07 -9.83
CA ARG A 355 -4.99 5.97 -10.47
C ARG A 355 -5.78 4.69 -10.66
N SER A 356 -6.87 4.46 -9.92
CA SER A 356 -7.93 3.46 -10.20
C SER A 356 -8.93 3.46 -9.03
N GLU A 357 -10.23 3.44 -9.31
CA GLU A 357 -11.27 3.34 -8.26
C GLU A 357 -11.21 1.97 -7.57
N PHE A 358 -11.04 0.90 -8.35
CA PHE A 358 -10.92 -0.46 -7.85
C PHE A 358 -9.72 -0.63 -6.91
N ARG A 359 -8.54 -0.12 -7.31
CA ARG A 359 -7.34 -0.13 -6.47
C ARG A 359 -7.60 0.50 -5.11
N ASN A 360 -8.20 1.69 -5.10
CA ASN A 360 -8.49 2.41 -3.86
C ASN A 360 -9.50 1.66 -3.00
N LEU A 361 -10.53 1.07 -3.61
CA LEU A 361 -11.49 0.21 -2.92
C LEU A 361 -10.80 -1.00 -2.28
N PHE A 362 -9.99 -1.74 -3.05
CA PHE A 362 -9.32 -2.95 -2.59
C PHE A 362 -8.35 -2.65 -1.45
N LEU A 363 -7.44 -1.67 -1.62
CA LEU A 363 -6.47 -1.28 -0.59
C LEU A 363 -7.14 -0.78 0.68
N THR A 364 -8.17 0.07 0.57
CA THR A 364 -8.91 0.57 1.74
C THR A 364 -9.59 -0.57 2.48
N THR A 365 -10.25 -1.48 1.75
CA THR A 365 -10.88 -2.68 2.33
C THR A 365 -9.85 -3.54 3.06
N LEU A 366 -8.69 -3.79 2.44
CA LEU A 366 -7.62 -4.59 3.02
C LEU A 366 -7.09 -3.97 4.32
N ILE A 367 -6.78 -2.67 4.31
CA ILE A 367 -6.21 -1.95 5.46
C ILE A 367 -7.20 -1.91 6.62
N GLU A 368 -8.46 -1.56 6.36
CA GLU A 368 -9.50 -1.55 7.39
C GLU A 368 -9.67 -2.94 8.01
N LYS A 369 -9.64 -4.00 7.18
CA LYS A 369 -9.72 -5.38 7.65
C LYS A 369 -8.50 -5.77 8.50
N LEU A 370 -7.29 -5.44 8.07
CA LEU A 370 -6.04 -5.71 8.80
C LEU A 370 -6.04 -5.02 10.16
N LYS A 371 -6.53 -3.78 10.25
CA LYS A 371 -6.68 -3.01 11.50
C LYS A 371 -7.74 -3.58 12.42
N ALA A 372 -8.86 -4.04 11.87
CA ALA A 372 -10.00 -4.51 12.65
C ALA A 372 -9.86 -5.94 13.18
N THR A 373 -9.04 -6.78 12.51
CA THR A 373 -8.96 -8.22 12.77
C THR A 373 -7.78 -8.58 13.66
N SER A 374 -7.96 -9.56 14.55
CA SER A 374 -6.88 -10.16 15.33
C SER A 374 -6.21 -11.29 14.54
N TRP A 375 -5.01 -11.04 14.02
CA TRP A 375 -4.28 -11.98 13.16
C TRP A 375 -2.80 -12.16 13.54
N ILE A 376 -2.27 -11.32 14.43
CA ILE A 376 -0.88 -11.41 14.90
C ILE A 376 -0.83 -12.33 16.12
N PRO A 377 -0.06 -13.42 16.11
CA PRO A 377 -0.02 -14.36 17.21
C PRO A 377 0.72 -13.75 18.42
N THR A 378 0.19 -14.03 19.61
CA THR A 378 0.71 -13.55 20.90
C THR A 378 1.33 -14.69 21.70
N SER A 379 2.16 -14.37 22.71
CA SER A 379 2.90 -15.35 23.51
C SER A 379 2.02 -16.30 24.31
N ASP A 380 0.80 -15.90 24.62
CA ASP A 380 -0.24 -16.69 25.30
C ASP A 380 -1.01 -17.64 24.35
N GLY A 381 -0.64 -17.70 23.06
CA GLY A 381 -1.27 -18.54 22.05
C GLY A 381 -2.57 -17.97 21.47
N LEU A 382 -2.92 -16.74 21.79
CA LEU A 382 -4.04 -16.00 21.19
C LEU A 382 -3.58 -15.19 19.96
N TYR A 383 -4.43 -14.27 19.51
CA TYR A 383 -4.14 -13.34 18.44
C TYR A 383 -4.56 -11.92 18.83
N CYS A 384 -3.76 -10.91 18.47
CA CYS A 384 -4.06 -9.50 18.69
C CYS A 384 -4.17 -8.72 17.37
N LYS A 385 -4.71 -7.51 17.47
CA LYS A 385 -4.74 -6.53 16.38
C LYS A 385 -3.40 -5.81 16.24
N PRO A 386 -3.05 -5.29 15.05
CA PRO A 386 -1.86 -4.45 14.87
C PRO A 386 -1.82 -3.25 15.83
N THR A 387 -2.96 -2.63 16.12
CA THR A 387 -3.04 -1.47 17.04
C THR A 387 -2.74 -1.80 18.50
N GLN A 388 -2.67 -3.08 18.85
CA GLN A 388 -2.28 -3.55 20.18
C GLN A 388 -0.79 -3.90 20.25
N ILE A 389 -0.05 -3.78 19.14
CA ILE A 389 1.38 -4.03 19.09
C ILE A 389 2.14 -2.73 19.35
N LYS A 390 3.14 -2.80 20.23
CA LYS A 390 4.07 -1.71 20.51
C LYS A 390 5.46 -2.07 20.02
N THR A 391 6.08 -1.25 19.18
CA THR A 391 7.47 -1.46 18.72
C THR A 391 8.46 -0.91 19.76
N LYS A 392 9.68 -1.45 19.77
CA LYS A 392 10.74 -1.04 20.70
C LYS A 392 11.29 0.33 20.28
N PRO A 393 11.35 1.32 21.18
CA PRO A 393 12.08 2.56 20.90
C PRO A 393 13.58 2.31 20.89
N ASP A 394 14.33 3.07 20.09
CA ASP A 394 15.77 2.85 19.90
C ASP A 394 16.60 3.00 21.19
N TRP A 395 16.16 3.87 22.10
CA TRP A 395 16.88 4.23 23.33
C TRP A 395 16.69 3.27 24.50
N LEU A 396 15.65 2.40 24.47
CA LEU A 396 15.37 1.47 25.56
C LEU A 396 16.00 0.11 25.30
N ASN A 397 16.64 -0.48 26.31
CA ASN A 397 17.13 -1.83 26.23
C ASN A 397 15.98 -2.83 26.04
N LEU A 398 16.37 -3.98 25.54
CA LEU A 398 15.45 -4.90 24.94
C LEU A 398 14.65 -5.72 25.96
N ASP A 399 15.25 -6.05 27.09
CA ASP A 399 14.62 -6.84 28.16
C ASP A 399 13.59 -5.99 28.93
N ASP A 400 13.92 -4.73 29.21
CA ASP A 400 13.00 -3.80 29.87
C ASP A 400 11.82 -3.41 28.97
N TYR A 401 12.05 -3.22 27.66
CA TYR A 401 10.97 -3.04 26.70
C TYR A 401 10.01 -4.23 26.70
N GLU A 402 10.51 -5.46 26.58
CA GLU A 402 9.65 -6.65 26.57
C GLU A 402 8.89 -6.80 27.89
N GLY A 403 9.54 -6.51 29.00
CA GLY A 403 8.95 -6.52 30.33
C GLY A 403 7.82 -5.51 30.51
N LEU A 404 8.05 -4.24 30.12
CA LEU A 404 7.05 -3.18 30.19
C LEU A 404 5.82 -3.52 29.34
N VAL A 405 6.03 -3.92 28.09
CA VAL A 405 4.92 -4.23 27.19
C VAL A 405 4.15 -5.45 27.67
N SER A 406 4.84 -6.50 28.16
CA SER A 406 4.19 -7.70 28.70
C SER A 406 3.41 -7.45 29.99
N ALA A 407 3.75 -6.39 30.75
CA ALA A 407 3.00 -5.94 31.92
C ALA A 407 1.83 -5.00 31.59
N SER A 408 1.58 -4.74 30.30
CA SER A 408 0.57 -3.82 29.78
C SER A 408 -0.50 -4.57 28.98
N PRO A 409 -1.61 -3.92 28.54
CA PRO A 409 -2.57 -4.55 27.62
C PRO A 409 -2.06 -4.68 26.17
N PHE A 410 -0.80 -4.29 25.91
CA PHE A 410 -0.16 -4.34 24.59
C PHE A 410 0.75 -5.57 24.45
N TYR A 411 1.19 -5.82 23.21
CA TYR A 411 2.07 -6.94 22.88
C TYR A 411 3.35 -6.45 22.20
N PRO A 412 4.52 -7.00 22.56
CA PRO A 412 5.77 -6.62 21.92
C PRO A 412 5.87 -7.26 20.53
N VAL A 413 6.70 -6.66 19.67
CA VAL A 413 7.09 -7.32 18.41
C VAL A 413 8.01 -8.49 18.73
N ASN A 414 7.74 -9.66 18.16
CA ASN A 414 8.61 -10.82 18.36
C ASN A 414 9.94 -10.63 17.64
N LYS A 415 11.05 -10.66 18.38
CA LYS A 415 12.43 -10.52 17.86
C LYS A 415 12.78 -11.49 16.73
N VAL A 416 12.17 -12.67 16.71
CA VAL A 416 12.50 -13.74 15.76
C VAL A 416 11.76 -13.55 14.43
N TRP A 417 10.79 -12.64 14.35
CA TRP A 417 10.02 -12.42 13.13
C TRP A 417 10.86 -11.84 12.01
N GLU A 418 11.62 -10.77 12.23
CA GLU A 418 12.37 -10.12 11.15
C GLU A 418 13.41 -11.07 10.51
N THR A 419 14.02 -11.96 11.29
CA THR A 419 14.94 -12.99 10.79
C THR A 419 14.23 -14.04 9.92
N GLY A 420 13.01 -14.43 10.31
CA GLY A 420 12.23 -15.47 9.64
C GLY A 420 11.31 -14.97 8.53
N LEU A 421 10.93 -13.70 8.55
CA LEU A 421 9.93 -13.04 7.70
C LEU A 421 10.37 -11.57 7.49
N PRO A 422 11.33 -11.30 6.61
CA PRO A 422 11.81 -9.95 6.34
C PRO A 422 10.68 -8.99 5.93
N GLY A 423 10.73 -7.74 6.41
CA GLY A 423 9.75 -6.69 6.09
C GLY A 423 8.49 -6.70 6.97
N ILE A 424 8.35 -7.69 7.87
CA ILE A 424 7.18 -7.81 8.74
C ILE A 424 7.00 -6.62 9.69
N THR A 425 8.08 -6.10 10.26
CA THR A 425 8.00 -4.98 11.22
C THR A 425 7.43 -3.75 10.54
N GLY A 426 7.96 -3.39 9.37
CA GLY A 426 7.45 -2.27 8.58
C GLY A 426 5.98 -2.48 8.17
N PHE A 427 5.61 -3.70 7.76
CA PHE A 427 4.23 -4.04 7.42
C PHE A 427 3.26 -3.87 8.60
N ILE A 428 3.61 -4.37 9.79
CA ILE A 428 2.74 -4.28 10.98
C ILE A 428 2.62 -2.82 11.47
N THR A 429 3.69 -2.03 11.41
CA THR A 429 3.64 -0.58 11.67
C THR A 429 2.69 0.12 10.72
N ASN A 430 2.80 -0.16 9.41
CA ASN A 430 1.89 0.34 8.39
C ASN A 430 0.42 -0.09 8.62
N CYS A 431 0.20 -1.25 9.26
CA CYS A 431 -1.12 -1.72 9.66
C CYS A 431 -1.64 -1.10 10.97
N GLY A 432 -0.86 -0.28 11.67
CA GLY A 432 -1.31 0.48 12.85
C GLY A 432 -0.58 0.16 14.16
N ALA A 433 0.48 -0.63 14.15
CA ALA A 433 1.37 -0.70 15.31
C ALA A 433 2.09 0.63 15.51
N THR A 434 2.33 0.99 16.77
CA THR A 434 2.97 2.24 17.15
C THR A 434 4.18 1.96 18.02
N GLU A 435 5.13 2.87 18.07
CA GLU A 435 6.22 2.77 19.04
C GLU A 435 5.69 2.97 20.47
N LEU A 436 6.35 2.33 21.44
CA LEU A 436 6.09 2.57 22.86
C LEU A 436 6.57 3.98 23.22
N ASP A 437 5.64 4.90 23.48
CA ASP A 437 5.98 6.30 23.69
C ASP A 437 6.41 6.59 25.14
N MET A 438 7.00 7.78 25.34
CA MET A 438 7.52 8.18 26.66
C MET A 438 6.44 8.25 27.74
N SER A 439 5.23 8.71 27.41
CA SER A 439 4.14 8.82 28.38
C SER A 439 3.65 7.44 28.81
N GLU A 440 3.59 6.49 27.87
CA GLU A 440 3.24 5.09 28.11
C GLU A 440 4.30 4.43 28.99
N VAL A 441 5.59 4.61 28.69
CA VAL A 441 6.69 4.08 29.51
C VAL A 441 6.61 4.59 30.94
N LEU A 442 6.49 5.91 31.14
CA LEU A 442 6.42 6.47 32.49
C LEU A 442 5.20 5.97 33.26
N THR A 443 4.05 5.81 32.58
CA THR A 443 2.83 5.26 33.17
C THR A 443 3.03 3.82 33.62
N LEU A 444 3.67 2.99 32.80
CA LEU A 444 3.93 1.59 33.11
C LEU A 444 4.94 1.43 34.26
N CYS A 445 5.95 2.30 34.34
CA CYS A 445 6.94 2.33 35.42
C CYS A 445 6.39 2.69 36.82
N VAL A 446 5.09 3.02 36.93
CA VAL A 446 4.41 3.13 38.23
C VAL A 446 4.19 1.74 38.86
N SER A 447 3.93 0.73 38.02
CA SER A 447 3.57 -0.62 38.45
C SER A 447 4.62 -1.68 38.10
N TYR A 448 5.35 -1.47 37.01
CA TYR A 448 6.45 -2.32 36.57
C TYR A 448 7.79 -1.78 37.07
N THR A 449 8.68 -2.67 37.53
CA THR A 449 10.02 -2.30 38.01
C THR A 449 11.05 -2.64 36.93
N LEU A 450 11.73 -1.62 36.42
CA LEU A 450 12.80 -1.78 35.43
C LEU A 450 14.09 -2.33 36.04
N SER A 451 15.01 -2.75 35.18
CA SER A 451 16.41 -2.87 35.54
C SER A 451 17.02 -1.49 35.86
N SER A 452 18.14 -1.49 36.59
CA SER A 452 18.93 -0.26 36.85
C SER A 452 19.32 0.46 35.55
N GLU A 453 19.68 -0.30 34.51
CA GLU A 453 20.04 0.21 33.20
C GLU A 453 18.84 0.83 32.46
N GLY A 454 17.69 0.14 32.43
CA GLY A 454 16.48 0.67 31.80
C GLY A 454 15.97 1.92 32.50
N ALA A 455 16.00 1.95 33.83
CA ALA A 455 15.65 3.13 34.59
C ALA A 455 16.57 4.32 34.28
N ALA A 456 17.88 4.08 34.15
CA ALA A 456 18.84 5.10 33.73
C ALA A 456 18.59 5.58 32.29
N GLN A 457 18.28 4.69 31.35
CA GLN A 457 17.93 5.02 29.96
C GLN A 457 16.66 5.87 29.88
N VAL A 458 15.62 5.52 30.62
CA VAL A 458 14.36 6.29 30.70
C VAL A 458 14.61 7.71 31.22
N ILE A 459 15.39 7.86 32.29
CA ILE A 459 15.73 9.18 32.83
C ILE A 459 16.61 9.97 31.85
N ALA A 460 17.61 9.34 31.25
CA ALA A 460 18.45 9.96 30.25
C ALA A 460 17.63 10.47 29.05
N GLU A 461 16.66 9.69 28.60
CA GLU A 461 15.77 10.08 27.51
C GLU A 461 14.81 11.21 27.92
N CYS A 462 14.25 11.17 29.13
CA CYS A 462 13.47 12.29 29.68
C CYS A 462 14.30 13.58 29.73
N ILE A 463 15.57 13.50 30.13
CA ILE A 463 16.48 14.64 30.17
C ILE A 463 16.73 15.16 28.76
N LYS A 464 16.98 14.28 27.78
CA LYS A 464 17.22 14.69 26.37
C LYS A 464 15.98 15.35 25.78
N ARG A 465 14.80 14.77 25.98
CA ARG A 465 13.53 15.22 25.38
C ARG A 465 12.95 16.48 26.04
N TYR A 466 13.07 16.62 27.36
CA TYR A 466 12.40 17.68 28.13
C TYR A 466 13.34 18.69 28.78
N ARG A 467 14.57 18.83 28.28
CA ARG A 467 15.64 19.64 28.88
C ARG A 467 15.35 21.13 29.04
N PHE A 468 14.37 21.66 28.31
CA PHE A 468 14.02 23.09 28.30
C PHE A 468 12.68 23.38 28.98
N GLY A 469 12.00 22.34 29.43
CA GLY A 469 10.71 22.43 30.11
C GLY A 469 10.09 21.04 30.16
N ILE A 470 9.80 20.56 31.37
CA ILE A 470 9.09 19.29 31.54
C ILE A 470 7.60 19.62 31.59
N PRO A 471 6.77 19.14 30.63
CA PRO A 471 5.33 19.36 30.65
C PRO A 471 4.73 18.89 31.99
N SER A 472 3.69 19.57 32.47
CA SER A 472 3.07 19.26 33.77
C SER A 472 2.59 17.81 33.88
N GLU A 473 2.09 17.25 32.78
CA GLU A 473 1.67 15.84 32.70
C GLU A 473 2.87 14.88 32.89
N ILE A 474 3.98 15.14 32.21
CA ILE A 474 5.21 14.34 32.35
C ILE A 474 5.79 14.49 33.77
N LYS A 475 5.79 15.70 34.36
CA LYS A 475 6.19 15.89 35.76
C LYS A 475 5.34 15.04 36.71
N ASN A 476 4.03 14.99 36.48
CA ASN A 476 3.12 14.17 37.26
C ASN A 476 3.44 12.67 37.13
N LEU A 477 3.67 12.17 35.90
CA LEU A 477 4.04 10.77 35.67
C LEU A 477 5.40 10.43 36.33
N LEU A 478 6.42 11.27 36.14
CA LEU A 478 7.73 11.13 36.79
C LEU A 478 7.63 11.09 38.31
N SER A 479 6.66 11.80 38.90
CA SER A 479 6.51 11.82 40.36
C SER A 479 6.11 10.46 40.95
N HIS A 480 5.48 9.61 40.13
CA HIS A 480 4.97 8.30 40.51
C HIS A 480 5.81 7.13 39.96
N ALA A 481 6.49 7.31 38.83
CA ALA A 481 7.31 6.28 38.20
C ALA A 481 8.53 5.92 39.06
N LYS A 482 8.79 4.61 39.25
CA LYS A 482 9.92 4.10 40.02
C LYS A 482 11.16 4.00 39.14
N LEU A 483 11.96 5.06 39.13
CA LEU A 483 13.07 5.23 38.18
C LEU A 483 14.41 5.53 38.84
N PHE A 484 14.47 5.82 40.14
CA PHE A 484 15.69 6.24 40.81
C PHE A 484 16.24 5.12 41.68
N GLU A 485 17.38 4.54 41.33
CA GLU A 485 18.01 3.49 42.14
C GLU A 485 18.66 4.11 43.38
N CYS A 486 18.30 3.61 44.56
CA CYS A 486 18.90 3.99 45.82
C CYS A 486 20.00 3.03 46.27
N ASP A 487 20.73 3.38 47.33
CA ASP A 487 21.79 2.55 47.92
C ASP A 487 21.31 1.16 48.39
N ASP A 488 20.00 0.98 48.57
CA ASP A 488 19.38 -0.32 48.85
C ASP A 488 19.22 -1.22 47.62
N GLY A 489 19.65 -0.74 46.44
CA GLY A 489 19.56 -1.43 45.17
C GLY A 489 18.14 -1.48 44.59
N GLN A 490 17.18 -0.73 45.15
CA GLN A 490 15.81 -0.68 44.65
C GLN A 490 15.50 0.65 43.95
N LEU A 491 14.59 0.61 42.99
CA LEU A 491 14.07 1.79 42.30
C LEU A 491 12.94 2.44 43.10
N HIS A 492 13.03 3.75 43.29
CA HIS A 492 12.03 4.57 43.99
C HIS A 492 11.50 5.68 43.07
N SER A 493 10.29 6.14 43.35
CA SER A 493 9.74 7.33 42.70
C SER A 493 10.21 8.63 43.37
N VAL A 494 10.03 9.76 42.68
CA VAL A 494 10.31 11.09 43.27
C VAL A 494 9.53 11.30 44.56
N ASN A 495 8.24 10.95 44.59
CA ASN A 495 7.40 11.09 45.78
C ASN A 495 7.90 10.23 46.95
N GLU A 496 8.42 9.03 46.67
CA GLU A 496 9.03 8.17 47.67
C GLU A 496 10.34 8.75 48.20
N LEU A 497 11.18 9.33 47.34
CA LEU A 497 12.45 9.99 47.71
C LEU A 497 12.27 11.30 48.49
N GLN A 498 11.16 12.01 48.26
CA GLN A 498 10.83 13.21 49.02
C GLN A 498 10.34 12.86 50.44
N LYS A 499 9.65 11.72 50.60
CA LYS A 499 9.15 11.23 51.89
C LYS A 499 10.20 10.46 52.69
N ASN A 500 10.99 9.63 52.02
CA ASN A 500 11.99 8.75 52.61
C ASN A 500 13.38 9.41 52.52
N LYS A 501 14.17 9.38 53.61
CA LYS A 501 15.55 9.88 53.62
C LYS A 501 16.54 8.93 52.94
N LYS A 502 16.19 8.37 51.77
CA LYS A 502 17.07 7.47 51.00
C LYS A 502 18.00 8.27 50.11
N GLU A 503 19.21 7.77 49.89
CA GLU A 503 20.19 8.37 48.97
C GLU A 503 20.15 7.64 47.61
N ILE A 504 20.31 8.40 46.51
CA ILE A 504 20.41 7.85 45.15
C ILE A 504 21.81 7.25 45.00
N ALA A 505 21.88 6.02 44.50
CA ALA A 505 23.14 5.29 44.38
C ALA A 505 24.09 5.99 43.39
N GLU A 506 25.33 6.22 43.82
CA GLU A 506 26.36 6.89 43.00
C GLU A 506 26.60 6.15 41.67
N LYS A 507 26.61 4.81 41.71
CA LYS A 507 26.73 3.95 40.52
C LYS A 507 25.65 4.25 39.47
N TRP A 508 24.42 4.52 39.89
CA TRP A 508 23.29 4.77 39.01
C TRP A 508 23.35 6.18 38.43
N ILE A 509 23.74 7.18 39.24
CA ILE A 509 24.00 8.55 38.76
C ILE A 509 25.06 8.54 37.66
N ASN A 510 26.16 7.82 37.85
CA ASN A 510 27.22 7.69 36.86
C ASN A 510 26.71 7.03 35.55
N MET A 511 25.82 6.04 35.65
CA MET A 511 25.18 5.44 34.47
C MET A 511 24.35 6.46 33.69
N VAL A 512 23.51 7.24 34.37
CA VAL A 512 22.72 8.31 33.73
C VAL A 512 23.63 9.35 33.07
N GLN A 513 24.69 9.79 33.76
CA GLN A 513 25.64 10.77 33.23
C GLN A 513 26.33 10.30 31.95
N ASN A 514 26.63 9.01 31.82
CA ASN A 514 27.24 8.45 30.61
C ASN A 514 26.26 8.41 29.42
N LEU A 515 24.96 8.45 29.67
CA LEU A 515 23.91 8.38 28.63
C LEU A 515 23.44 9.76 28.16
N ILE A 516 23.83 10.85 28.83
CA ILE A 516 23.41 12.22 28.54
C ILE A 516 24.61 13.11 28.17
N PRO A 517 24.41 14.16 27.35
CA PRO A 517 25.52 14.98 26.87
C PRO A 517 26.11 15.94 27.91
N SER A 518 25.38 16.30 28.97
CA SER A 518 25.90 17.19 30.02
C SER A 518 25.37 16.84 31.41
N THR A 519 26.27 16.82 32.39
CA THR A 519 25.93 16.68 33.81
C THR A 519 25.10 17.87 34.33
N GLY A 520 25.24 19.05 33.73
CA GLY A 520 24.40 20.21 34.05
C GLY A 520 22.92 19.94 33.83
N ASP A 521 22.58 19.03 32.91
CA ASP A 521 21.20 18.71 32.55
C ASP A 521 20.55 17.82 33.57
N LEU A 522 21.33 16.89 34.10
CA LEU A 522 20.91 16.07 35.21
C LEU A 522 20.63 16.94 36.43
N ILE A 523 21.52 17.90 36.74
CA ILE A 523 21.31 18.84 37.85
C ILE A 523 20.05 19.67 37.64
N TRP A 524 19.88 20.26 36.45
CA TRP A 524 18.69 21.01 36.10
C TRP A 524 17.42 20.15 36.21
N PHE A 525 17.45 18.94 35.65
CA PHE A 525 16.32 18.02 35.64
C PHE A 525 15.90 17.61 37.06
N LEU A 526 16.87 17.22 37.90
CA LEU A 526 16.64 16.89 39.31
C LEU A 526 16.00 18.07 40.06
N ASN A 527 16.45 19.30 39.80
CA ASN A 527 15.82 20.49 40.38
C ASN A 527 14.37 20.65 39.93
N GLN A 528 14.08 20.44 38.64
CA GLN A 528 12.74 20.61 38.07
C GLN A 528 11.71 19.60 38.57
N ILE A 529 12.14 18.41 38.98
CA ILE A 529 11.28 17.37 39.54
C ILE A 529 11.27 17.35 41.08
N GLY A 530 11.88 18.35 41.74
CA GLY A 530 11.85 18.48 43.20
C GLY A 530 12.82 17.55 43.94
N LEU A 531 13.92 17.16 43.30
CA LEU A 531 15.02 16.35 43.84
C LEU A 531 16.32 17.18 44.01
N SER A 532 16.20 18.48 44.26
CA SER A 532 17.34 19.41 44.33
C SER A 532 18.40 19.04 45.38
N LYS A 533 18.04 18.35 46.46
CA LYS A 533 18.99 17.86 47.48
C LYS A 533 20.07 16.93 46.91
N TYR A 534 19.79 16.22 45.81
CA TYR A 534 20.71 15.29 45.17
C TYR A 534 21.62 15.95 44.11
N SER A 535 21.39 17.21 43.76
CA SER A 535 22.22 17.95 42.78
C SER A 535 23.68 18.15 43.24
N THR A 536 23.94 18.05 44.54
CA THR A 536 25.28 18.24 45.15
C THR A 536 26.13 16.97 45.18
N ILE A 537 25.53 15.78 45.08
CA ILE A 537 26.26 14.49 45.06
C ILE A 537 27.12 14.35 43.79
N THR A 538 26.65 14.97 42.69
CA THR A 538 27.27 14.99 41.36
C THR A 538 28.69 15.59 41.29
N PHE A 539 29.16 16.30 42.33
CA PHE A 539 30.41 17.06 42.29
C PHE A 539 31.60 16.44 43.04
N LYS A 540 31.47 15.28 43.70
CA LYS A 540 32.58 14.70 44.48
C LYS A 540 33.73 14.11 43.64
N ASN A 541 33.54 13.83 42.35
CA ASN A 541 34.55 13.14 41.53
C ASN A 541 35.34 13.99 40.53
N LYS A 542 35.34 15.34 40.64
CA LYS A 542 36.20 16.19 39.79
C LYS A 542 36.84 17.40 40.48
N ALA A 543 36.95 17.41 41.80
CA ALA A 543 37.64 18.47 42.53
C ALA A 543 39.03 18.01 43.01
N GLN A 544 40.03 18.11 42.13
CA GLN A 544 41.40 18.41 42.54
C GLN A 544 41.94 19.50 41.61
N ASP A 545 42.43 20.56 42.25
CA ASP A 545 43.15 21.73 41.72
C ASP A 545 42.36 22.84 41.02
N ASN A 546 41.81 23.79 41.79
CA ASN A 546 42.53 25.03 42.14
C ASN A 546 41.61 26.10 42.78
N ILE A 547 42.10 26.62 43.91
CA ILE A 547 41.67 27.79 44.69
C ILE A 547 41.96 29.04 43.79
N ILE A 548 41.25 30.19 43.77
CA ILE A 548 41.08 31.30 44.76
C ILE A 548 40.14 32.40 44.10
N PRO A 549 39.72 33.52 44.76
CA PRO A 549 38.81 33.75 45.90
C PRO A 549 37.54 34.59 45.58
N THR A 550 36.65 34.61 46.58
CA THR A 550 35.58 35.57 46.96
C THR A 550 35.65 37.05 46.52
N ALA A 551 34.48 37.62 46.20
CA ALA A 551 34.02 39.00 46.51
C ALA A 551 32.48 39.02 46.29
N GLU A 552 31.60 39.13 47.29
CA GLU A 552 31.20 40.25 48.15
C GLU A 552 29.72 40.61 47.90
N ILE A 553 29.03 40.86 49.00
CA ILE A 553 27.59 41.04 49.15
C ILE A 553 27.23 42.51 48.88
N CYS A 554 26.09 42.77 48.21
CA CYS A 554 25.34 44.02 48.41
C CYS A 554 23.82 43.76 48.34
N HIS A 555 23.12 44.26 49.36
CA HIS A 555 21.68 44.12 49.59
C HIS A 555 20.87 45.28 48.98
N SER A 556 19.71 44.91 48.40
CA SER A 556 18.37 45.55 48.52
C SER A 556 18.13 46.93 47.88
N PRO A 557 16.87 47.43 47.84
CA PRO A 557 15.62 46.83 47.33
C PRO A 557 14.93 47.80 46.34
N ASN A 558 13.96 47.35 45.53
CA ASN A 558 12.76 48.17 45.26
C ASN A 558 11.66 47.40 44.53
N SER A 559 10.50 47.39 45.19
CA SER A 559 9.16 47.19 44.65
C SER A 559 8.82 48.15 43.51
N ILE A 560 7.95 47.76 42.57
CA ILE A 560 6.80 48.53 42.09
C ILE A 560 5.86 47.64 41.24
N GLN A 561 4.63 47.53 41.77
CA GLN A 561 3.28 47.44 41.19
C GLN A 561 2.97 46.64 39.92
N LEU A 562 2.06 45.69 40.13
CA LEU A 562 1.10 45.14 39.16
C LEU A 562 0.25 46.25 38.51
N SER A 563 0.09 46.15 37.20
CA SER A 563 -1.12 46.61 36.52
C SER A 563 -1.65 45.48 35.64
N SER A 564 -2.95 45.28 35.76
CA SER A 564 -3.76 44.20 35.21
C SER A 564 -4.19 44.47 33.77
N ASP A 565 -4.67 43.39 33.15
CA ASP A 565 -5.43 43.29 31.92
C ASP A 565 -4.64 43.30 30.60
N GLN A 566 -4.48 42.09 30.03
CA GLN A 566 -4.92 41.78 28.67
C GLN A 566 -4.89 40.26 28.41
N THR A 567 -6.04 39.73 28.00
CA THR A 567 -6.27 38.40 27.43
C THR A 567 -5.22 38.01 26.38
N PRO A 568 -4.67 36.77 26.37
CA PRO A 568 -3.60 36.42 25.42
C PRO A 568 -4.16 36.14 24.02
N LEU A 569 -3.81 37.00 23.05
CA LEU A 569 -3.77 36.64 21.64
C LEU A 569 -2.70 35.55 21.44
N LYS A 570 -3.08 34.38 20.91
CA LYS A 570 -2.13 33.33 20.50
C LYS A 570 -1.18 33.88 19.43
N LYS A 571 0.12 33.94 19.71
CA LYS A 571 1.18 34.41 18.80
C LYS A 571 1.79 33.25 18.00
N SER A 572 2.20 33.52 16.76
CA SER A 572 3.01 32.60 15.94
C SER A 572 4.47 32.56 16.42
N TRP A 573 5.17 31.43 16.32
CA TRP A 573 6.59 31.31 16.70
C TRP A 573 7.50 32.28 15.94
N THR A 574 7.12 32.65 14.72
CA THR A 574 7.86 33.63 13.92
C THR A 574 7.94 34.99 14.61
N GLN A 575 6.86 35.40 15.30
CA GLN A 575 6.77 36.64 16.08
C GLN A 575 7.56 36.52 17.40
N TYR A 576 7.66 35.33 17.98
CA TYR A 576 8.48 35.07 19.17
C TYR A 576 9.97 35.16 18.84
N LEU A 577 10.41 34.54 17.75
CA LEU A 577 11.80 34.59 17.31
C LEU A 577 12.26 36.01 16.93
N GLU A 578 11.37 36.88 16.45
CA GLU A 578 11.69 38.30 16.20
C GLU A 578 12.02 39.08 17.49
N GLN A 579 11.43 38.69 18.62
CA GLN A 579 11.71 39.34 19.91
C GLN A 579 13.04 38.91 20.51
N ILE A 580 13.50 37.69 20.20
CA ILE A 580 14.74 37.11 20.70
C ILE A 580 15.93 37.48 19.81
N SER A 581 15.74 37.59 18.50
CA SER A 581 16.83 37.86 17.55
C SER A 581 17.45 39.26 17.66
N ASN A 582 16.84 40.19 18.43
CA ASN A 582 17.19 41.62 18.46
C ASN A 582 17.46 42.22 19.85
N LYS A 583 17.63 41.42 20.91
CA LYS A 583 17.92 41.97 22.26
C LYS A 583 19.42 41.99 22.58
N GLY A 584 19.88 43.11 23.15
CA GLY A 584 21.09 43.19 23.99
C GLY A 584 20.99 42.27 25.21
N PRO A 585 21.96 42.28 26.15
CA PRO A 585 22.31 41.15 27.01
C PRO A 585 21.07 40.44 27.60
N ILE A 586 21.06 39.13 27.39
CA ILE A 586 19.99 38.19 27.76
C ILE A 586 19.73 38.32 29.27
N PRO A 587 18.48 38.46 29.73
CA PRO A 587 18.16 38.39 31.15
C PRO A 587 18.68 37.07 31.75
N GLU A 588 19.28 37.12 32.94
CA GLU A 588 19.98 36.00 33.62
C GLU A 588 19.13 34.74 33.92
N THR A 589 17.88 34.65 33.43
CA THR A 589 16.95 33.57 33.77
C THR A 589 16.33 32.82 32.58
N GLU A 590 16.78 33.04 31.33
CA GLU A 590 16.28 32.27 30.17
C GLU A 590 17.35 31.40 29.51
N SER A 591 16.94 30.16 29.17
CA SER A 591 17.68 29.03 28.61
C SER A 591 18.71 29.37 27.51
N VAL A 592 19.95 28.87 27.67
CA VAL A 592 21.06 29.19 26.76
C VAL A 592 21.43 28.01 25.82
N ILE A 593 21.72 28.31 24.55
CA ILE A 593 21.92 27.31 23.47
C ILE A 593 23.39 26.85 23.42
N THR A 594 23.69 25.54 23.37
CA THR A 594 25.07 25.03 23.46
C THR A 594 25.80 25.02 22.10
N LYS A 595 26.98 25.66 22.00
CA LYS A 595 27.78 25.72 20.75
C LYS A 595 28.19 24.38 20.14
N TRP A 596 28.41 23.35 20.96
CA TRP A 596 29.02 22.08 20.55
C TRP A 596 28.08 21.08 19.85
N ARG A 597 26.83 21.46 19.54
CA ARG A 597 25.83 20.57 18.89
C ARG A 597 25.70 20.81 17.39
N SER A 598 25.09 19.86 16.69
CA SER A 598 24.75 19.99 15.28
C SER A 598 23.68 21.08 15.06
N ALA A 599 23.54 21.54 13.81
CA ALA A 599 22.62 22.61 13.47
C ALA A 599 21.15 22.24 13.77
N GLU A 600 20.77 20.99 13.52
CA GLU A 600 19.45 20.41 13.73
C GLU A 600 19.10 20.44 15.22
N LEU A 601 20.01 19.94 16.06
CA LEU A 601 19.83 19.90 17.51
C LEU A 601 19.77 21.29 18.16
N ASN A 602 20.54 22.25 17.64
CA ASN A 602 20.48 23.64 18.09
C ASN A 602 19.14 24.30 17.72
N LEU A 603 18.63 24.00 16.52
CA LEU A 603 17.37 24.56 16.05
C LEU A 603 16.16 23.93 16.74
N ALA A 604 16.15 22.61 16.96
CA ALA A 604 15.14 21.92 17.76
C ALA A 604 15.08 22.47 19.20
N ALA A 605 16.24 22.71 19.81
CA ALA A 605 16.33 23.33 21.13
C ALA A 605 15.75 24.75 21.14
N LEU A 606 16.01 25.54 20.10
CA LEU A 606 15.43 26.88 19.96
C LEU A 606 13.90 26.83 19.87
N PHE A 607 13.32 25.94 19.06
CA PHE A 607 11.86 25.80 18.95
C PHE A 607 11.20 25.31 20.25
N ASN A 608 11.83 24.37 20.95
CA ASN A 608 11.35 23.85 22.24
C ASN A 608 11.46 24.88 23.38
N SER A 609 12.17 26.00 23.20
CA SER A 609 12.18 27.11 24.15
C SER A 609 10.93 28.00 24.10
N ILE A 610 10.04 27.76 23.13
CA ILE A 610 8.83 28.54 22.91
C ILE A 610 7.65 27.81 23.56
N ASP A 611 6.95 28.49 24.48
CA ASP A 611 5.80 27.92 25.19
C ASP A 611 4.72 27.39 24.22
N GLY A 612 4.38 26.10 24.39
CA GLY A 612 3.35 25.42 23.61
C GLY A 612 3.80 24.85 22.26
N ILE A 613 5.10 24.91 21.95
CA ILE A 613 5.69 24.32 20.75
C ILE A 613 6.50 23.09 21.11
N GLU A 614 6.30 21.99 20.38
CA GLU A 614 7.12 20.78 20.49
C GLU A 614 7.86 20.56 19.17
N ALA A 615 9.19 20.59 19.21
CA ALA A 615 10.06 20.27 18.09
C ALA A 615 10.75 18.91 18.31
N ILE A 616 10.57 18.00 17.35
CA ILE A 616 11.11 16.63 17.38
C ILE A 616 12.18 16.52 16.30
N ASP A 617 13.39 16.09 16.68
CA ASP A 617 14.46 15.77 15.73
C ASP A 617 14.19 14.41 15.08
N VAL A 618 14.04 14.42 13.75
CA VAL A 618 13.76 13.27 12.89
C VAL A 618 14.80 13.10 11.79
N SER A 619 15.91 13.84 11.85
CA SER A 619 17.00 13.88 10.85
C SER A 619 17.56 12.48 10.48
N LYS A 620 17.52 11.53 11.41
CA LYS A 620 17.97 10.14 11.17
C LYS A 620 16.95 9.22 10.49
N SER A 621 15.72 9.69 10.32
CA SER A 621 14.60 8.87 9.82
C SER A 621 14.52 8.82 8.29
N ASN A 622 15.33 9.59 7.58
CA ASN A 622 15.35 9.68 6.11
C ASN A 622 13.97 9.97 5.48
N ILE A 623 13.19 10.83 6.13
CA ILE A 623 11.81 11.18 5.73
C ILE A 623 11.72 12.48 4.91
N GLY A 624 12.87 13.11 4.61
CA GLY A 624 12.98 14.27 3.72
C GLY A 624 12.80 15.63 4.41
N TYR A 625 12.94 15.68 5.74
CA TYR A 625 13.08 16.88 6.58
C TYR A 625 13.75 16.46 7.89
N ASP A 626 14.31 17.43 8.64
CA ASP A 626 15.09 17.15 9.85
C ASP A 626 14.30 17.33 11.15
N LEU A 627 13.31 18.23 11.18
CA LEU A 627 12.50 18.50 12.37
C LEU A 627 11.00 18.49 12.10
N GLU A 628 10.21 17.97 13.04
CA GLU A 628 8.76 18.21 13.12
C GLU A 628 8.45 19.19 14.23
N VAL A 629 7.84 20.33 13.90
CA VAL A 629 7.46 21.37 14.85
C VAL A 629 5.94 21.42 15.00
N ARG A 630 5.43 21.05 16.17
CA ARG A 630 4.01 21.06 16.52
C ARG A 630 3.66 22.37 17.22
N ASN A 631 2.75 23.12 16.64
CA ASN A 631 2.29 24.41 17.16
C ASN A 631 1.15 24.25 18.19
N PRO A 632 0.90 25.27 19.05
CA PRO A 632 -0.15 25.22 20.08
C PRO A 632 -1.60 25.13 19.54
N ASP A 633 -1.79 25.32 18.24
CA ASP A 633 -3.07 25.17 17.55
C ASP A 633 -3.26 23.76 16.94
N GLY A 634 -2.29 22.87 17.13
CA GLY A 634 -2.30 21.51 16.61
C GLY A 634 -1.76 21.37 15.18
N THR A 635 -1.32 22.47 14.55
CA THR A 635 -0.67 22.40 13.24
C THR A 635 0.76 21.87 13.36
N VAL A 636 1.25 21.22 12.31
CA VAL A 636 2.62 20.70 12.24
C VAL A 636 3.34 21.33 11.06
N GLU A 637 4.51 21.89 11.33
CA GLU A 637 5.44 22.41 10.34
C GLU A 637 6.67 21.48 10.25
N TYR A 638 7.19 21.31 9.05
CA TYR A 638 8.27 20.38 8.72
C TYR A 638 9.50 21.21 8.32
N ILE A 639 10.62 21.01 9.01
CA ILE A 639 11.79 21.86 8.85
C ILE A 639 12.98 21.03 8.36
N GLU A 640 13.51 21.40 7.21
CA GLU A 640 14.78 20.92 6.69
C GLU A 640 15.90 21.87 7.11
N VAL A 641 16.98 21.35 7.66
CA VAL A 641 18.09 22.13 8.22
C VAL A 641 19.33 21.93 7.37
N LYS A 642 19.82 23.02 6.76
CA LYS A 642 21.06 23.01 5.97
C LYS A 642 22.11 23.88 6.63
N CYS A 643 23.16 23.24 7.13
CA CYS A 643 24.33 23.96 7.62
C CYS A 643 25.13 24.52 6.42
N VAL A 644 25.35 25.83 6.39
CA VAL A 644 26.04 26.54 5.29
C VAL A 644 27.25 27.32 5.79
N GLU A 645 28.27 27.46 4.92
CA GLU A 645 29.44 28.29 5.20
C GLU A 645 29.07 29.79 5.24
N GLU A 646 28.15 30.21 4.36
CA GLU A 646 27.65 31.57 4.29
C GLU A 646 26.20 31.60 3.78
N ILE A 647 25.32 32.30 4.52
CA ILE A 647 23.94 32.53 4.09
C ILE A 647 23.99 33.52 2.91
N GLY A 648 23.45 33.09 1.77
CA GLY A 648 23.57 33.75 0.47
C GLY A 648 24.34 32.93 -0.57
N LEU A 649 25.06 31.87 -0.16
CA LEU A 649 25.65 30.91 -1.08
C LEU A 649 24.62 29.88 -1.59
N PRO A 650 24.85 29.29 -2.77
CA PRO A 650 23.99 28.22 -3.28
C PRO A 650 23.91 27.04 -2.32
N PHE A 651 22.73 26.43 -2.20
CA PHE A 651 22.52 25.19 -1.47
C PHE A 651 21.83 24.17 -2.40
N SER A 652 21.85 22.90 -2.00
CA SER A 652 21.11 21.85 -2.71
C SER A 652 20.16 21.11 -1.79
N LEU A 653 19.05 20.66 -2.38
CA LEU A 653 18.12 19.70 -1.79
C LEU A 653 18.28 18.35 -2.48
N THR A 654 18.19 17.28 -1.70
CA THR A 654 18.05 15.94 -2.27
C THR A 654 16.68 15.79 -2.96
N ASN A 655 16.52 14.77 -3.80
CA ASN A 655 15.21 14.48 -4.41
C ASN A 655 14.11 14.24 -3.35
N ASN A 656 14.47 13.64 -2.21
CA ASN A 656 13.53 13.35 -1.13
C ASN A 656 13.07 14.66 -0.46
N GLU A 657 14.01 15.54 -0.10
CA GLU A 657 13.73 16.86 0.49
C GLU A 657 12.94 17.76 -0.45
N TYR A 658 13.32 17.82 -1.73
CA TYR A 658 12.57 18.60 -2.73
C TYR A 658 11.13 18.10 -2.90
N SER A 659 10.95 16.77 -2.88
CA SER A 659 9.61 16.17 -2.97
C SER A 659 8.76 16.47 -1.73
N MET A 660 9.35 16.42 -0.53
CA MET A 660 8.65 16.79 0.71
C MET A 660 8.35 18.28 0.78
N ALA A 661 9.26 19.13 0.33
CA ALA A 661 9.05 20.56 0.23
C ALA A 661 7.89 20.91 -0.70
N SER A 662 7.82 20.27 -1.87
CA SER A 662 6.71 20.43 -2.81
C SER A 662 5.39 19.89 -2.23
N LYS A 663 5.44 18.82 -1.44
CA LYS A 663 4.29 18.16 -0.81
C LYS A 663 3.67 19.00 0.31
N TYR A 664 4.48 19.53 1.21
CA TYR A 664 4.00 20.22 2.41
C TYR A 664 3.85 21.74 2.24
N GLY A 665 4.38 22.32 1.15
CA GLY A 665 4.12 23.71 0.74
C GLY A 665 4.39 24.72 1.86
N GLU A 666 3.37 25.48 2.25
CA GLU A 666 3.46 26.50 3.32
C GLU A 666 3.83 25.94 4.70
N ASN A 667 3.60 24.65 4.94
CA ASN A 667 4.00 23.96 6.17
C ASN A 667 5.42 23.39 6.09
N TYR A 668 6.10 23.49 4.93
CA TYR A 668 7.51 23.14 4.80
C TYR A 668 8.40 24.38 4.89
N ILE A 669 9.45 24.27 5.68
CA ILE A 669 10.36 25.37 5.97
C ILE A 669 11.78 24.90 5.76
N LEU A 670 12.53 25.63 4.96
CA LEU A 670 13.97 25.47 4.86
C LEU A 670 14.66 26.40 5.86
N ALA A 671 15.49 25.86 6.73
CA ALA A 671 16.32 26.59 7.68
C ALA A 671 17.80 26.51 7.27
N LEU A 672 18.33 27.60 6.73
CA LEU A 672 19.75 27.74 6.39
C LEU A 672 20.51 28.24 7.62
N VAL A 673 21.36 27.40 8.20
CA VAL A 673 22.03 27.65 9.48
C VAL A 673 23.52 27.91 9.26
N LYS A 674 24.04 29.02 9.79
CA LYS A 674 25.47 29.33 9.86
C LYS A 674 25.94 29.43 11.31
N PRO A 675 26.81 28.52 11.78
CA PRO A 675 27.41 28.65 13.11
C PRO A 675 28.50 29.74 13.13
N TYR A 676 28.57 30.49 14.22
CA TYR A 676 29.64 31.44 14.55
C TYR A 676 30.34 31.03 15.85
N GLU A 677 31.30 31.82 16.33
CA GLU A 677 32.03 31.49 17.55
C GLU A 677 31.16 31.63 18.82
N LYS A 678 30.25 32.61 18.86
CA LYS A 678 29.43 32.94 20.04
C LYS A 678 27.92 32.90 19.78
N SER A 679 27.51 32.50 18.57
CA SER A 679 26.11 32.49 18.13
C SER A 679 25.94 31.58 16.91
N PHE A 680 24.72 31.39 16.44
CA PHE A 680 24.43 30.93 15.09
C PHE A 680 23.42 31.84 14.42
N ALA A 681 23.49 31.94 13.11
CA ALA A 681 22.50 32.63 12.29
C ALA A 681 21.62 31.63 11.56
N VAL A 682 20.36 31.98 11.37
CA VAL A 682 19.40 31.17 10.63
C VAL A 682 18.63 32.06 9.65
N CYS A 683 18.45 31.58 8.42
CA CYS A 683 17.50 32.14 7.45
C CYS A 683 16.39 31.11 7.22
N PHE A 684 15.14 31.51 7.45
CA PHE A 684 13.97 30.66 7.24
C PHE A 684 13.29 31.02 5.92
N ILE A 685 13.02 30.00 5.10
CA ILE A 685 12.29 30.14 3.84
C ILE A 685 11.09 29.20 3.89
N LYS A 686 9.89 29.78 3.96
CA LYS A 686 8.62 29.04 3.89
C LYS A 686 8.29 28.72 2.44
N ASP A 687 7.72 27.55 2.19
CA ASP A 687 7.32 27.09 0.86
C ASP A 687 8.43 27.28 -0.20
N PRO A 688 9.63 26.69 0.01
CA PRO A 688 10.79 26.99 -0.80
C PRO A 688 10.59 26.59 -2.27
N VAL A 689 9.80 25.56 -2.58
CA VAL A 689 9.58 25.10 -3.96
C VAL A 689 8.79 26.11 -4.79
N ASN A 690 7.81 26.79 -4.18
CA ASN A 690 7.03 27.80 -4.89
C ASN A 690 7.69 29.19 -4.85
N GLN A 691 8.55 29.46 -3.87
CA GLN A 691 9.20 30.77 -3.69
C GLN A 691 10.59 30.88 -4.33
N LEU A 692 11.28 29.76 -4.55
CA LEU A 692 12.64 29.73 -5.09
C LEU A 692 12.69 29.07 -6.47
N ASN A 693 13.72 29.41 -7.24
CA ASN A 693 14.01 28.72 -8.48
C ASN A 693 15.07 27.63 -8.24
N PHE A 694 14.75 26.40 -8.65
CA PHE A 694 15.65 25.24 -8.51
C PHE A 694 16.05 24.69 -9.87
N GLU A 695 17.35 24.45 -10.05
CA GLU A 695 17.91 23.77 -11.21
C GLU A 695 18.27 22.31 -10.88
N ARG A 696 17.80 21.37 -11.69
CA ARG A 696 18.07 19.93 -11.47
C ARG A 696 19.42 19.53 -12.05
N ARG A 697 20.34 19.06 -11.21
CA ARG A 697 21.64 18.51 -11.66
C ARG A 697 21.58 16.99 -11.79
N CYS A 698 21.41 16.52 -13.03
CA CYS A 698 21.21 15.09 -13.32
C CYS A 698 22.43 14.19 -13.03
N MET A 699 23.64 14.73 -12.82
CA MET A 699 24.83 13.94 -12.47
C MET A 699 24.97 13.62 -10.98
N ARG A 700 24.32 14.39 -10.09
CA ARG A 700 24.38 14.22 -8.62
C ARG A 700 23.02 14.01 -7.97
N TRP A 701 21.95 13.98 -8.77
CA TRP A 701 20.56 13.80 -8.32
C TRP A 701 20.15 14.78 -7.22
N GLU A 702 20.50 16.05 -7.40
CA GLU A 702 20.24 17.15 -6.48
C GLU A 702 19.53 18.33 -7.18
N TRP A 703 18.77 19.09 -6.41
CA TRP A 703 18.11 20.34 -6.82
C TRP A 703 18.87 21.51 -6.22
N VAL A 704 19.48 22.35 -7.06
CA VAL A 704 20.32 23.45 -6.60
C VAL A 704 19.57 24.76 -6.72
N CYS A 705 19.64 25.59 -5.68
CA CYS A 705 19.16 26.97 -5.71
C CYS A 705 20.35 27.91 -5.51
N ASP A 706 20.49 28.90 -6.39
CA ASP A 706 21.59 29.87 -6.40
C ASP A 706 21.17 31.27 -5.88
N LYS A 707 19.87 31.55 -5.81
CA LYS A 707 19.31 32.85 -5.37
C LYS A 707 18.04 32.66 -4.55
N TYR A 708 18.00 33.29 -3.38
CA TYR A 708 16.88 33.23 -2.44
C TYR A 708 16.80 34.52 -1.60
N PRO A 709 15.61 34.88 -1.06
CA PRO A 709 15.49 36.00 -0.15
C PRO A 709 16.26 35.72 1.15
N ILE A 710 16.99 36.72 1.62
CA ILE A 710 17.82 36.60 2.82
C ILE A 710 17.16 37.40 3.95
N SER A 711 16.68 36.69 4.98
CA SER A 711 16.20 37.27 6.24
C SER A 711 16.88 36.54 7.39
N ILE A 712 17.96 37.12 7.91
CA ILE A 712 18.82 36.48 8.89
C ILE A 712 18.34 36.82 10.30
N LYS A 713 18.19 35.79 11.13
CA LYS A 713 18.01 35.89 12.58
C LYS A 713 19.22 35.29 13.29
N GLN A 714 19.76 35.98 14.29
CA GLN A 714 20.95 35.53 15.01
C GLN A 714 20.61 35.19 16.46
N PHE A 715 21.15 34.08 16.94
CA PHE A 715 20.87 33.52 18.27
C PHE A 715 22.18 33.21 19.01
N PRO A 716 22.40 33.76 20.22
CA PRO A 716 23.63 33.56 20.98
C PRO A 716 23.75 32.13 21.53
N TYR A 717 24.99 31.66 21.65
CA TYR A 717 25.30 30.45 22.42
C TYR A 717 25.49 30.80 23.90
N GLY A 718 25.26 29.83 24.78
CA GLY A 718 25.67 29.87 26.18
C GLY A 718 27.06 29.30 26.37
N GLU A 719 27.80 29.90 27.29
CA GLU A 719 29.11 29.41 27.74
C GLU A 719 29.02 28.07 28.46
#